data_AF-A0A521GVP3-F1
#
_entry.id   AF-A0A521GVP3-F1
#
_cell.length_a   1.000
_cell.length_b   1.000
_cell.length_c   1.000
_cell.angle_alpha   90.00
_cell.angle_beta   90.00
_cell.angle_gamma   90.00
#
_symmetry.space_group_name_H-M   'P 1'
#
loop_
_entity.id
_entity.type
_entity.pdbx_description
1 polymer ?
#
loop_
_entity_poly.entity_id
_entity_poly.type
_entity_poly.pdbx_seq_one_letter_code
_entity_poly.pdbx_strand_id
1 'polypeptide(L)'
;MSACWAAWARAAARCCGWCAAGRKPGEPRRWTWTTRRAGTRAAMAGFRADCCWTACRSRAAARRCRRWRAAPARCCSHERTALDRAPAGGAAHDAAGAGLARPARRDAVPGSLAAAAPVRAARSGAAQLAPQLAHGGRARSPARRGERGFPVELLGRPGAGPGAAPGSAPAPGGPALPGALPRGDRRRAAPGLSGRAGGAASRPGAVGDRPGRACGRGRPAVGGGYPAGALAHGGGPVKEARVLRLALVLAVLSCVLVGRLFQMQVVEGAYWRREAFRSRLQTQSLPFHRGRILDRHDTLLAQDERAWDVLFEYRTFRRGHPAGQLLEAYAVVGQAPGGLPACMDQAESLLAGMLRWRPSDLAALRSGARADLLYYMRQLGDFASSLPLREWLESGQAPLGAVFAREFARFPERCAAARDALRRLEQALGMEQGALLAEIERQRLELERRVRGLALREAAGRGARMSAYAVADLLEAEAEAEPAPGDGRRREFLAALARRWHLAEEPSALEVLAGVLTGTGAADEEQERLDQGRLLRHVEAVAPEDLEDVRRGLIREVHSSRVIRLRKDVAFDVVDLIEQDPGAYPGLFVVENPHRDYPGSLAPQILGLVSAPSERELRRYQDLRAEERELARLLERTPDQEQRYALVRGELAAAVAPGEVRGGFGVEATCEETLRGARGSFVVLSEDEERTPTELTYQPPRAGQDVRLSLDAPLQQAAEQAILDGYALAAEEAAVHGYGAAVLEALAQPRCGFVLLDLEDGSVPVLATAPSFDVAEYRRSYSALAADPARPLRHRALAGNFSAAQTPYPGSTFKLVVAVEALAQDAGWWTRPLRCEGQYQPAGAARALLCEGVHGSLSMRAAIEHSCNVYFYRLAETLGYGALERRARLLGFGQPCGLELTARPRAGGFEPSGPNTLLERGAFLLRPAEEARERAAACHLAIGQSYVTTSPLHMARLYGWLATGKLWTPRLIQEQAGAPSAPAYSEPPMPAGAGPLLIQAMQDVVRSGTAADPEHDLSVFGVAGKTGTAQALEARRSGEPEVHGWFAGFFPADAPRYAFAILCENAGVHGGDSANLVLYCFLEATDGLVPR
;
A
#
# COMPACT_ATOMS: atom_id res chain seq x y z
N MET A 1 28.59 27.34 -18.44
CA MET A 1 29.07 26.51 -17.31
C MET A 1 30.23 27.15 -16.55
N SER A 2 31.36 27.53 -17.19
CA SER A 2 32.51 28.15 -16.49
C SER A 2 32.17 29.40 -15.66
N ALA A 3 31.27 30.26 -16.15
CA ALA A 3 30.81 31.46 -15.42
C ALA A 3 30.11 31.14 -14.08
N CYS A 4 29.35 30.03 -14.00
CA CYS A 4 28.62 29.65 -12.78
C CYS A 4 29.57 29.16 -11.67
N TRP A 5 30.60 28.39 -12.02
CA TRP A 5 31.64 27.96 -11.08
C TRP A 5 32.41 29.14 -10.48
N ALA A 6 32.69 30.17 -11.29
CA ALA A 6 33.31 31.42 -10.84
C ALA A 6 32.39 32.30 -9.98
N ALA A 7 31.09 32.01 -9.86
CA ALA A 7 30.19 32.63 -8.89
C ALA A 7 30.18 31.83 -7.57
N TRP A 8 30.01 30.50 -7.65
CA TRP A 8 29.94 29.62 -6.48
C TRP A 8 31.22 29.66 -5.62
N ALA A 9 32.40 29.67 -6.25
CA ALA A 9 33.68 29.81 -5.56
C ALA A 9 33.85 31.15 -4.81
N ARG A 10 33.13 32.21 -5.22
CA ARG A 10 33.13 33.52 -4.52
C ARG A 10 32.08 33.61 -3.40
N ALA A 11 31.09 32.72 -3.38
CA ALA A 11 30.17 32.57 -2.25
C ALA A 11 30.82 31.76 -1.12
N ALA A 12 31.41 30.60 -1.44
CA ALA A 12 32.06 29.72 -0.46
C ALA A 12 33.16 30.41 0.36
N ALA A 13 33.89 31.35 -0.25
CA ALA A 13 34.96 32.13 0.39
C ALA A 13 34.49 33.19 1.41
N ARG A 14 33.18 33.32 1.70
CA ARG A 14 32.63 34.33 2.64
C ARG A 14 32.02 33.79 3.94
N CYS A 15 31.88 32.47 4.11
CA CYS A 15 31.17 31.90 5.27
C CYS A 15 32.07 31.25 6.35
N CYS A 16 33.36 31.01 6.09
CA CYS A 16 34.30 30.51 7.11
C CYS A 16 35.25 31.61 7.55
N GLY A 17 34.86 32.39 8.57
CA GLY A 17 35.56 33.63 8.93
C GLY A 17 35.62 34.02 10.40
N TRP A 18 35.28 33.14 11.37
CA TRP A 18 35.33 33.50 12.79
C TRP A 18 35.59 32.32 13.76
N CYS A 19 36.79 31.69 13.68
CA CYS A 19 37.39 30.95 14.81
C CYS A 19 38.86 30.54 14.56
N ALA A 20 39.78 31.49 14.33
CA ALA A 20 41.21 31.21 14.15
C ALA A 20 42.13 32.38 14.56
N ALA A 21 42.18 32.69 15.86
CA ALA A 21 43.14 33.65 16.38
C ALA A 21 44.52 32.98 16.62
N GLY A 22 45.50 33.27 15.75
CA GLY A 22 46.92 33.14 16.08
C GLY A 22 47.77 32.20 15.21
N ARG A 23 48.36 32.75 14.13
CA ARG A 23 49.82 32.78 13.83
C ARG A 23 50.10 33.54 12.52
N LYS A 24 51.34 34.04 12.37
CA LYS A 24 51.94 34.61 11.15
C LYS A 24 53.16 33.73 10.73
N PRO A 25 53.94 34.05 9.69
CA PRO A 25 53.58 33.90 8.27
C PRO A 25 54.66 33.11 7.46
N GLY A 26 54.39 32.78 6.20
CA GLY A 26 55.39 32.24 5.26
C GLY A 26 54.83 32.09 3.85
N GLU A 27 55.58 32.53 2.83
CA GLU A 27 55.14 32.57 1.43
C GLU A 27 55.64 31.35 0.60
N PRO A 28 55.60 31.31 -0.75
CA PRO A 28 54.51 30.58 -1.42
C PRO A 28 55.02 29.60 -2.51
N ARG A 29 54.12 28.86 -3.17
CA ARG A 29 54.27 28.58 -4.62
C ARG A 29 53.01 28.19 -5.37
N ARG A 30 53.06 28.51 -6.67
CA ARG A 30 51.99 28.41 -7.68
C ARG A 30 51.76 26.98 -8.14
N TRP A 31 50.58 26.70 -8.67
CA TRP A 31 50.36 25.60 -9.63
C TRP A 31 49.63 26.11 -10.88
N THR A 32 50.11 25.71 -12.05
CA THR A 32 49.56 26.06 -13.37
C THR A 32 48.69 24.94 -13.92
N TRP A 33 47.57 25.29 -14.55
CA TRP A 33 46.67 24.33 -15.20
C TRP A 33 47.02 24.14 -16.68
N THR A 34 47.04 22.88 -17.13
CA THR A 34 46.91 22.49 -18.54
C THR A 34 45.85 21.39 -18.66
N THR A 35 45.19 21.30 -19.81
CA THR A 35 43.96 20.49 -19.98
C THR A 35 44.01 19.63 -21.24
N ARG A 36 43.48 18.39 -21.15
CA ARG A 36 42.89 17.64 -22.28
C ARG A 36 42.01 16.48 -21.77
N ARG A 37 41.22 15.90 -22.68
CA ARG A 37 40.06 15.03 -22.37
C ARG A 37 40.37 13.54 -22.52
N ALA A 38 39.91 12.74 -21.57
CA ALA A 38 39.36 11.38 -21.73
C ALA A 38 38.42 11.10 -20.54
N GLY A 39 37.48 10.15 -20.63
CA GLY A 39 36.35 10.07 -19.69
C GLY A 39 36.27 8.81 -18.81
N THR A 40 35.76 8.99 -17.60
CA THR A 40 35.27 8.01 -16.61
C THR A 40 34.07 8.67 -15.90
N ARG A 41 32.94 8.01 -15.59
CA ARG A 41 32.66 6.94 -14.61
C ARG A 41 33.15 7.23 -13.17
N ALA A 42 32.18 7.20 -12.24
CA ALA A 42 32.29 7.19 -10.78
C ALA A 42 32.93 8.41 -10.08
N ALA A 43 32.18 9.00 -9.13
CA ALA A 43 32.58 9.31 -7.74
C ALA A 43 31.79 10.51 -7.17
N MET A 44 30.78 10.26 -6.33
CA MET A 44 30.39 11.20 -5.26
C MET A 44 29.66 10.49 -4.10
N ALA A 45 30.46 9.85 -3.25
CA ALA A 45 30.18 9.70 -1.83
C ALA A 45 31.39 10.28 -1.09
N GLY A 46 31.24 11.04 0.00
CA GLY A 46 30.02 11.61 0.56
C GLY A 46 30.38 12.55 1.71
N PHE A 47 29.45 13.39 2.16
CA PHE A 47 29.63 14.19 3.37
C PHE A 47 28.30 14.30 4.12
N ARG A 48 28.17 13.55 5.22
CA ARG A 48 27.23 13.86 6.31
C ARG A 48 28.05 14.34 7.50
N ALA A 49 27.56 15.37 8.15
CA ALA A 49 28.00 15.79 9.48
C ALA A 49 26.72 16.05 10.28
N ASP A 50 26.21 15.03 10.95
CA ASP A 50 25.03 15.16 11.81
C ASP A 50 25.40 15.94 13.08
N CYS A 51 24.58 16.92 13.47
CA CYS A 51 24.62 17.45 14.83
C CYS A 51 23.29 18.09 15.25
N CYS A 52 22.47 17.28 15.95
CA CYS A 52 21.58 17.64 17.05
C CYS A 52 20.77 18.97 16.98
N TRP A 53 19.44 18.88 16.80
CA TRP A 53 18.50 19.85 17.40
C TRP A 53 17.06 19.30 17.46
N THR A 54 16.70 18.56 18.52
CA THR A 54 15.29 18.18 18.78
C THR A 54 15.01 17.95 20.27
N ALA A 55 15.03 19.03 21.05
CA ALA A 55 14.49 19.04 22.40
C ALA A 55 13.86 20.41 22.71
N CYS A 56 12.75 20.40 23.45
CA CYS A 56 12.01 21.57 23.94
C CYS A 56 11.39 22.51 22.88
N ARG A 57 10.07 22.38 22.65
CA ARG A 57 9.24 23.51 22.20
C ARG A 57 7.77 23.42 22.66
N SER A 58 7.57 23.44 23.98
CA SER A 58 6.32 23.89 24.59
C SER A 58 6.59 25.03 25.57
N ARG A 59 5.58 25.86 25.86
CA ARG A 59 5.64 27.06 26.74
C ARG A 59 6.46 28.25 26.23
N ALA A 60 6.04 28.83 25.12
CA ALA A 60 6.43 30.19 24.75
C ALA A 60 5.68 31.27 25.58
N ALA A 61 5.88 31.32 26.91
CA ALA A 61 5.58 32.48 27.77
C ALA A 61 5.99 32.26 29.25
N ALA A 62 7.13 32.82 29.69
CA ALA A 62 7.28 33.53 30.98
C ALA A 62 8.74 33.87 31.37
N ARG A 63 9.00 35.16 31.60
CA ARG A 63 9.93 35.72 32.61
C ARG A 63 11.43 35.36 32.53
N ARG A 64 12.25 36.37 32.22
CA ARG A 64 13.31 36.83 33.14
C ARG A 64 13.72 38.30 32.87
N CYS A 65 13.01 39.24 33.49
CA CYS A 65 13.53 40.60 33.69
C CYS A 65 14.28 40.71 35.01
N ARG A 66 15.61 40.84 34.92
CA ARG A 66 16.49 41.57 35.85
C ARG A 66 17.55 42.22 34.93
N ARG A 67 18.04 43.45 35.15
CA ARG A 67 18.08 44.23 36.40
C ARG A 67 18.50 45.69 36.10
N TRP A 68 17.79 46.71 36.61
CA TRP A 68 18.28 47.94 37.33
C TRP A 68 17.33 49.16 37.22
N ARG A 69 17.18 49.87 38.36
CA ARG A 69 16.80 51.31 38.61
C ARG A 69 15.68 51.92 37.71
N ALA A 70 14.62 52.58 38.21
CA ALA A 70 14.42 53.30 39.48
C ALA A 70 12.92 53.40 39.87
N ALA A 71 12.59 54.19 40.89
CA ALA A 71 11.24 54.58 41.35
C ALA A 71 11.14 56.13 41.40
N PRO A 72 9.98 56.79 41.70
CA PRO A 72 8.65 56.28 42.09
C PRO A 72 7.43 56.95 41.38
N ALA A 73 6.22 56.77 41.96
CA ALA A 73 5.06 57.70 42.02
C ALA A 73 3.80 57.56 41.09
N ARG A 74 2.70 57.11 41.72
CA ARG A 74 1.34 57.73 41.87
C ARG A 74 0.39 58.02 40.67
N CYS A 75 -0.88 57.58 40.88
CA CYS A 75 -2.18 58.13 40.40
C CYS A 75 -2.53 58.01 38.89
N CYS A 76 -3.79 57.91 38.41
CA CYS A 76 -5.17 57.94 38.97
C CYS A 76 -6.03 56.76 38.36
N SER A 77 -7.05 56.18 39.03
CA SER A 77 -8.53 56.47 39.00
C SER A 77 -9.16 56.69 37.59
N HIS A 78 -10.39 56.26 37.23
CA HIS A 78 -11.57 55.66 37.90
C HIS A 78 -12.14 54.48 37.06
N GLU A 79 -13.04 53.55 37.44
CA GLU A 79 -13.98 53.35 38.59
C GLU A 79 -15.44 53.87 38.46
N ARG A 80 -16.41 52.93 38.43
CA ARG A 80 -17.82 52.97 38.94
C ARG A 80 -18.59 51.75 38.38
N THR A 81 -19.56 51.08 39.02
CA THR A 81 -20.06 50.86 40.42
C THR A 81 -21.19 49.81 40.31
N ALA A 82 -21.54 48.92 41.26
CA ALA A 82 -21.05 48.60 42.62
C ALA A 82 -21.19 47.06 42.82
N LEU A 83 -21.77 46.39 43.85
CA LEU A 83 -22.45 46.74 45.10
C LEU A 83 -22.41 45.52 46.09
N ASP A 84 -22.05 45.78 47.36
CA ASP A 84 -22.27 45.04 48.62
C ASP A 84 -21.96 43.52 48.87
N ARG A 85 -21.10 43.36 49.89
CA ARG A 85 -21.11 42.39 51.03
C ARG A 85 -20.42 41.02 50.95
N ALA A 86 -19.97 40.61 52.14
CA ALA A 86 -19.21 39.42 52.56
C ALA A 86 -19.54 39.20 54.08
N PRO A 87 -18.84 38.41 54.93
CA PRO A 87 -17.69 37.49 54.73
C PRO A 87 -17.74 36.16 55.54
N ALA A 88 -16.58 35.46 55.61
CA ALA A 88 -15.98 34.80 56.79
C ALA A 88 -16.09 33.27 57.03
N GLY A 89 -15.06 32.74 57.71
CA GLY A 89 -14.92 31.36 58.23
C GLY A 89 -14.32 30.35 57.24
N GLY A 90 -13.52 29.35 57.62
CA GLY A 90 -12.95 28.95 58.92
C GLY A 90 -11.96 27.77 58.71
N ALA A 91 -11.12 27.38 59.69
CA ALA A 91 -9.96 26.52 59.43
C ALA A 91 -9.86 25.22 60.27
N ALA A 92 -9.32 24.18 59.61
CA ALA A 92 -8.40 23.14 60.11
C ALA A 92 -8.86 22.03 61.10
N HIS A 93 -7.95 21.03 61.20
CA HIS A 93 -7.77 19.96 62.21
C HIS A 93 -8.36 18.53 61.99
N ASP A 94 -7.41 17.63 61.68
CA ASP A 94 -6.98 16.43 62.44
C ASP A 94 -7.80 15.12 62.58
N ALA A 95 -7.10 14.04 62.20
CA ALA A 95 -6.86 12.79 62.94
C ALA A 95 -7.97 11.73 63.19
N ALA A 96 -7.82 10.61 62.47
CA ALA A 96 -7.73 9.22 62.95
C ALA A 96 -8.75 8.64 63.97
N GLY A 97 -9.36 7.49 63.61
CA GLY A 97 -10.04 6.58 64.53
C GLY A 97 -10.56 5.32 63.83
N ALA A 98 -10.59 4.17 64.53
CA ALA A 98 -11.08 2.89 64.00
C ALA A 98 -11.89 2.12 65.08
N GLY A 99 -12.98 1.43 64.72
CA GLY A 99 -13.73 0.58 65.67
C GLY A 99 -15.13 0.07 65.28
N LEU A 100 -15.20 -1.19 64.83
CA LEU A 100 -16.12 -2.28 65.24
C LEU A 100 -17.66 -2.05 65.49
N ALA A 101 -18.47 -2.68 64.60
CA ALA A 101 -19.46 -3.76 64.87
C ALA A 101 -20.95 -3.55 65.33
N ARG A 102 -21.89 -4.05 64.48
CA ARG A 102 -23.22 -4.70 64.75
C ARG A 102 -24.40 -3.83 65.32
N PRO A 103 -25.69 -4.29 65.44
CA PRO A 103 -26.31 -5.64 65.24
C PRO A 103 -27.71 -5.76 64.51
N ALA A 104 -28.14 -6.99 64.14
CA ALA A 104 -29.53 -7.62 64.21
C ALA A 104 -30.79 -6.99 63.49
N ARG A 105 -31.91 -7.67 63.10
CA ARG A 105 -32.39 -9.10 63.00
C ARG A 105 -33.77 -9.22 62.23
N ARG A 106 -34.25 -10.47 61.97
CA ARG A 106 -35.63 -10.97 61.57
C ARG A 106 -36.02 -10.98 60.06
N ASP A 107 -36.79 -11.94 59.49
CA ASP A 107 -37.34 -13.27 59.93
C ASP A 107 -37.72 -14.22 58.72
N ALA A 108 -37.79 -15.56 58.94
CA ALA A 108 -38.36 -16.68 58.10
C ALA A 108 -37.70 -17.08 56.74
N VAL A 109 -37.66 -18.32 56.16
CA VAL A 109 -38.11 -19.75 56.42
C VAL A 109 -39.55 -20.14 55.96
N PRO A 110 -39.89 -21.36 55.38
CA PRO A 110 -39.15 -22.61 55.03
C PRO A 110 -39.25 -23.11 53.53
N GLY A 111 -38.60 -24.19 53.07
CA GLY A 111 -37.54 -25.05 53.65
C GLY A 111 -37.29 -26.43 52.97
N SER A 112 -36.21 -27.14 53.41
CA SER A 112 -35.84 -28.58 53.23
C SER A 112 -35.40 -29.13 51.83
N LEU A 113 -34.41 -30.05 51.68
CA LEU A 113 -33.39 -30.64 52.60
C LEU A 113 -32.24 -31.40 51.85
N ALA A 114 -30.97 -31.22 52.28
CA ALA A 114 -29.79 -32.16 52.25
C ALA A 114 -29.24 -32.81 50.93
N ALA A 115 -27.95 -33.22 50.78
CA ALA A 115 -26.65 -32.87 51.41
C ALA A 115 -25.43 -33.57 50.70
N ALA A 116 -24.21 -33.04 50.92
CA ALA A 116 -22.86 -33.68 50.85
C ALA A 116 -22.15 -33.98 49.49
N ALA A 117 -20.83 -34.21 49.57
CA ALA A 117 -19.81 -34.53 48.52
C ALA A 117 -18.53 -35.10 49.23
N PRO A 118 -17.37 -35.43 48.60
CA PRO A 118 -16.98 -35.70 47.19
C PRO A 118 -16.22 -37.08 47.03
N VAL A 119 -15.22 -37.19 46.10
CA VAL A 119 -14.12 -38.21 45.97
C VAL A 119 -14.25 -39.30 44.85
N ARG A 120 -13.09 -39.88 44.48
CA ARG A 120 -12.75 -40.73 43.30
C ARG A 120 -13.18 -42.22 43.37
N ALA A 121 -13.26 -42.85 42.18
CA ALA A 121 -12.61 -44.14 41.79
C ALA A 121 -13.45 -45.39 41.40
N ALA A 122 -13.20 -45.85 40.16
CA ALA A 122 -12.94 -47.24 39.71
C ALA A 122 -14.05 -48.33 39.51
N ARG A 123 -13.91 -48.99 38.33
CA ARG A 123 -14.16 -50.42 37.98
C ARG A 123 -15.57 -51.02 37.84
N SER A 124 -15.94 -51.21 36.56
CA SER A 124 -16.39 -52.47 35.91
C SER A 124 -17.48 -53.37 36.54
N GLY A 125 -18.55 -53.60 35.76
CA GLY A 125 -19.48 -54.75 35.87
C GLY A 125 -20.17 -55.01 34.52
N ALA A 126 -20.61 -56.24 34.25
CA ALA A 126 -21.19 -56.63 32.95
C ALA A 126 -22.18 -57.80 33.08
N ALA A 127 -23.22 -57.85 32.23
CA ALA A 127 -23.76 -59.07 31.59
C ALA A 127 -25.05 -58.83 30.76
N GLN A 128 -25.05 -59.35 29.52
CA GLN A 128 -26.08 -60.16 28.86
C GLN A 128 -27.58 -59.81 28.95
N LEU A 129 -28.24 -59.74 27.78
CA LEU A 129 -29.23 -60.76 27.37
C LEU A 129 -29.38 -60.80 25.84
N ALA A 130 -29.92 -61.90 25.29
CA ALA A 130 -30.10 -62.15 23.86
C ALA A 130 -31.54 -62.60 23.56
N PRO A 131 -31.91 -62.75 22.28
CA PRO A 131 -32.17 -64.12 21.80
C PRO A 131 -31.55 -64.44 20.42
N GLN A 132 -31.73 -65.68 19.96
CA GLN A 132 -31.09 -66.29 18.79
C GLN A 132 -32.09 -66.50 17.63
N LEU A 133 -31.60 -66.64 16.38
CA LEU A 133 -31.65 -67.90 15.59
C LEU A 133 -31.41 -67.70 14.07
N ALA A 134 -30.32 -68.30 13.55
CA ALA A 134 -30.15 -68.80 12.17
C ALA A 134 -28.88 -69.68 12.12
N HIS A 135 -28.72 -70.57 11.12
CA HIS A 135 -27.68 -71.63 11.14
C HIS A 135 -27.07 -71.98 9.77
N GLY A 136 -25.80 -72.39 9.78
CA GLY A 136 -25.09 -73.09 8.69
C GLY A 136 -24.25 -72.20 7.75
N GLY A 137 -22.97 -72.46 7.45
CA GLY A 137 -21.99 -73.32 8.13
C GLY A 137 -21.38 -74.46 7.28
N ARG A 138 -20.14 -74.26 6.78
CA ARG A 138 -19.08 -75.28 6.51
C ARG A 138 -17.76 -74.61 6.09
N ALA A 139 -16.65 -75.36 6.07
CA ALA A 139 -15.28 -74.81 5.95
C ALA A 139 -14.28 -75.79 5.28
N ARG A 140 -13.09 -75.27 4.88
CA ARG A 140 -11.72 -75.90 4.80
C ARG A 140 -10.93 -75.50 3.53
N SER A 141 -9.79 -74.79 3.71
CA SER A 141 -8.39 -75.19 3.37
C SER A 141 -7.96 -75.62 1.93
N PRO A 142 -6.65 -75.64 1.56
CA PRO A 142 -5.46 -74.90 2.07
C PRO A 142 -4.33 -74.49 1.02
N ALA A 143 -3.34 -73.72 1.50
CA ALA A 143 -1.86 -73.85 1.28
C ALA A 143 -1.09 -73.59 -0.06
N ARG A 144 -0.08 -72.69 0.06
CA ARG A 144 1.39 -72.81 -0.26
C ARG A 144 2.01 -72.69 -1.69
N ARG A 145 3.04 -71.79 -1.74
CA ARG A 145 4.41 -71.88 -2.38
C ARG A 145 4.65 -71.63 -3.89
N GLY A 146 5.85 -71.08 -4.18
CA GLY A 146 6.51 -70.93 -5.51
C GLY A 146 6.44 -69.50 -6.08
N GLU A 147 7.46 -68.63 -6.23
CA GLU A 147 8.95 -68.68 -6.29
C GLU A 147 9.58 -68.79 -7.70
N ARG A 148 10.40 -67.78 -8.10
CA ARG A 148 11.26 -67.64 -9.33
C ARG A 148 10.53 -67.33 -10.66
N GLY A 149 11.09 -66.60 -11.65
CA GLY A 149 12.24 -65.64 -11.65
C GLY A 149 13.02 -65.49 -12.98
N PHE A 150 13.03 -64.28 -13.59
CA PHE A 150 13.96 -63.78 -14.66
C PHE A 150 13.98 -64.52 -16.03
N PRO A 151 14.67 -64.06 -17.11
CA PRO A 151 15.59 -62.91 -17.30
C PRO A 151 15.26 -61.95 -18.50
N VAL A 152 16.27 -61.16 -18.93
CA VAL A 152 16.29 -60.04 -19.92
C VAL A 152 17.02 -60.46 -21.22
N GLU A 153 16.94 -59.63 -22.30
CA GLU A 153 17.92 -59.38 -23.40
C GLU A 153 17.29 -59.36 -24.84
N LEU A 154 17.94 -58.86 -25.92
CA LEU A 154 18.60 -57.56 -26.23
C LEU A 154 18.97 -57.54 -27.76
N LEU A 155 19.26 -56.35 -28.33
CA LEU A 155 19.93 -56.10 -29.64
C LEU A 155 19.23 -56.43 -30.98
N GLY A 156 19.56 -55.66 -32.05
CA GLY A 156 19.34 -56.05 -33.46
C GLY A 156 18.97 -54.92 -34.45
N ARG A 157 19.96 -54.31 -35.14
CA ARG A 157 19.79 -53.46 -36.35
C ARG A 157 20.33 -54.25 -37.57
N PRO A 158 19.79 -54.07 -38.80
CA PRO A 158 20.19 -52.95 -39.68
C PRO A 158 19.02 -52.37 -40.51
N GLY A 159 19.29 -51.55 -41.54
CA GLY A 159 18.25 -50.95 -42.39
C GLY A 159 18.77 -50.34 -43.70
N ALA A 160 17.86 -49.74 -44.48
CA ALA A 160 18.13 -49.02 -45.73
C ALA A 160 17.08 -47.91 -45.96
N GLY A 161 17.41 -46.89 -46.77
CA GLY A 161 16.47 -45.91 -47.31
C GLY A 161 16.34 -46.03 -48.85
N PRO A 162 15.85 -45.02 -49.59
CA PRO A 162 15.42 -43.67 -49.17
C PRO A 162 13.98 -43.28 -49.62
N GLY A 163 13.47 -42.15 -49.12
CA GLY A 163 12.21 -41.53 -49.58
C GLY A 163 11.99 -40.16 -48.91
N ALA A 164 11.57 -39.14 -49.66
CA ALA A 164 11.66 -37.74 -49.22
C ALA A 164 10.34 -37.11 -48.72
N ALA A 165 10.48 -36.17 -47.78
CA ALA A 165 9.54 -35.10 -47.45
C ALA A 165 10.37 -33.82 -47.16
N PRO A 166 9.85 -32.60 -47.39
CA PRO A 166 9.26 -31.84 -46.27
C PRO A 166 8.17 -30.83 -46.67
N GLY A 167 7.57 -30.13 -45.69
CA GLY A 167 6.78 -28.91 -45.93
C GLY A 167 5.97 -28.44 -44.71
N SER A 168 6.11 -27.18 -44.30
CA SER A 168 5.50 -26.62 -43.08
C SER A 168 4.93 -25.21 -43.29
N ALA A 169 3.80 -24.92 -42.62
CA ALA A 169 3.29 -23.61 -42.17
C ALA A 169 3.36 -22.37 -43.11
N PRO A 170 2.21 -21.74 -43.45
CA PRO A 170 2.18 -20.43 -44.09
C PRO A 170 1.95 -19.27 -43.10
N ALA A 171 2.56 -18.11 -43.40
CA ALA A 171 2.17 -16.80 -42.86
C ALA A 171 1.81 -15.85 -44.01
N PRO A 172 0.85 -14.92 -43.86
CA PRO A 172 0.43 -14.05 -44.95
C PRO A 172 1.28 -12.77 -45.07
N GLY A 173 2.00 -12.64 -46.19
CA GLY A 173 2.56 -11.36 -46.66
C GLY A 173 1.62 -10.67 -47.67
N GLY A 174 1.77 -9.35 -47.85
CA GLY A 174 0.92 -8.55 -48.74
C GLY A 174 1.18 -8.74 -50.25
N PRO A 175 0.24 -8.30 -51.12
CA PRO A 175 0.33 -8.47 -52.57
C PRO A 175 1.17 -7.38 -53.27
N ALA A 176 1.75 -7.73 -54.42
CA ALA A 176 2.43 -6.82 -55.33
C ALA A 176 1.99 -7.00 -56.80
N LEU A 177 2.23 -5.97 -57.61
CA LEU A 177 1.70 -5.76 -58.97
C LEU A 177 2.24 -6.72 -60.05
N PRO A 178 1.47 -6.99 -61.13
CA PRO A 178 2.00 -7.28 -62.46
C PRO A 178 2.31 -5.98 -63.24
N GLY A 179 3.09 -6.04 -64.33
CA GLY A 179 3.27 -4.87 -65.20
C GLY A 179 4.16 -5.06 -66.43
N ALA A 180 4.12 -4.10 -67.37
CA ALA A 180 5.06 -3.94 -68.49
C ALA A 180 4.98 -2.52 -69.12
N LEU A 181 6.12 -1.80 -69.14
CA LEU A 181 6.79 -1.01 -70.22
C LEU A 181 5.98 -0.25 -71.34
N PRO A 182 6.56 0.75 -72.05
CA PRO A 182 7.77 1.59 -71.80
C PRO A 182 7.66 3.12 -72.14
N ARG A 183 8.67 3.92 -71.67
CA ARG A 183 9.25 5.19 -72.25
C ARG A 183 8.33 6.38 -72.68
N GLY A 184 8.64 7.63 -72.28
CA GLY A 184 7.90 8.81 -72.82
C GLY A 184 8.30 10.30 -72.62
N ASP A 185 9.41 10.68 -71.95
CA ASP A 185 10.08 12.02 -72.02
C ASP A 185 9.31 13.37 -71.68
N ARG A 186 10.09 14.39 -71.25
CA ARG A 186 9.85 15.87 -71.24
C ARG A 186 8.95 16.62 -70.21
N ARG A 187 9.69 17.38 -69.36
CA ARG A 187 9.71 18.86 -69.18
C ARG A 187 8.89 19.59 -68.09
N ARG A 188 9.67 20.21 -67.18
CA ARG A 188 9.54 21.57 -66.57
C ARG A 188 8.37 21.83 -65.59
N ALA A 189 8.42 22.83 -64.70
CA ALA A 189 9.50 23.44 -63.90
C ALA A 189 8.87 24.51 -62.97
N ALA A 190 9.18 24.53 -61.66
CA ALA A 190 8.69 25.59 -60.75
C ALA A 190 9.59 25.80 -59.50
N PRO A 191 10.28 26.95 -59.37
CA PRO A 191 10.70 27.54 -58.09
C PRO A 191 9.65 28.57 -57.60
N GLY A 192 9.72 29.13 -56.38
CA GLY A 192 10.62 28.83 -55.26
C GLY A 192 10.55 29.87 -54.12
N LEU A 193 10.47 29.37 -52.88
CA LEU A 193 10.93 29.92 -51.59
C LEU A 193 11.01 31.45 -51.29
N SER A 194 10.50 31.76 -50.08
CA SER A 194 11.00 32.75 -49.10
C SER A 194 10.67 34.25 -49.23
N GLY A 195 10.53 34.92 -48.07
CA GLY A 195 10.30 36.36 -47.90
C GLY A 195 9.79 36.68 -46.48
N ARG A 196 10.37 37.68 -45.79
CA ARG A 196 10.18 37.91 -44.33
C ARG A 196 9.84 39.37 -44.00
N ALA A 197 9.06 39.57 -42.93
CA ALA A 197 9.03 40.73 -42.01
C ALA A 197 8.33 42.07 -42.39
N GLY A 198 7.81 42.74 -41.35
CA GLY A 198 7.39 44.15 -41.30
C GLY A 198 5.94 44.45 -41.73
N GLY A 199 5.22 45.44 -41.16
CA GLY A 199 5.49 46.21 -39.94
C GLY A 199 4.74 47.57 -39.85
N ALA A 200 3.95 47.77 -38.78
CA ALA A 200 3.45 49.05 -38.22
C ALA A 200 2.52 50.02 -39.04
N ALA A 201 1.45 50.44 -38.36
CA ALA A 201 0.70 51.73 -38.37
C ALA A 201 0.78 52.70 -39.59
N SER A 202 -0.34 53.29 -40.04
CA SER A 202 -0.88 54.52 -39.42
C SER A 202 -2.21 55.05 -40.06
N ARG A 203 -2.85 56.03 -39.38
CA ARG A 203 -3.94 56.93 -39.83
C ARG A 203 -3.30 58.30 -40.23
N PRO A 204 -3.94 59.27 -40.97
CA PRO A 204 -5.33 59.76 -40.71
C PRO A 204 -6.15 60.43 -41.85
N GLY A 205 -7.43 60.72 -41.55
CA GLY A 205 -8.21 61.88 -42.07
C GLY A 205 -8.83 61.81 -43.48
N ALA A 206 -9.80 62.66 -43.86
CA ALA A 206 -10.72 63.50 -43.08
C ALA A 206 -11.87 64.06 -43.98
N VAL A 207 -12.97 64.55 -43.37
CA VAL A 207 -14.08 65.36 -43.96
C VAL A 207 -15.03 64.58 -44.93
N GLY A 208 -16.36 64.73 -44.89
CA GLY A 208 -17.18 65.56 -43.99
C GLY A 208 -18.70 65.37 -44.07
N ASP A 209 -19.39 66.35 -43.50
CA ASP A 209 -20.82 66.70 -43.50
C ASP A 209 -21.92 65.85 -42.83
N ARG A 210 -22.62 66.55 -41.93
CA ARG A 210 -23.95 66.33 -41.30
C ARG A 210 -24.94 67.32 -41.99
N PRO A 211 -26.25 67.41 -41.66
CA PRO A 211 -27.08 66.74 -40.62
C PRO A 211 -28.32 66.02 -41.21
N GLY A 212 -29.28 65.47 -40.45
CA GLY A 212 -29.36 65.19 -39.02
C GLY A 212 -30.68 65.63 -38.35
N ARG A 213 -31.35 64.70 -37.63
CA ARG A 213 -32.56 64.87 -36.76
C ARG A 213 -33.90 65.16 -37.49
N ALA A 214 -35.08 64.94 -36.90
CA ALA A 214 -35.56 63.96 -35.92
C ALA A 214 -37.10 64.07 -35.74
N CYS A 215 -37.74 63.02 -35.19
CA CYS A 215 -39.06 63.02 -34.51
C CYS A 215 -40.33 63.40 -35.31
N GLY A 216 -41.49 62.85 -34.88
CA GLY A 216 -42.82 63.30 -35.34
C GLY A 216 -43.91 62.23 -35.20
N ARG A 217 -44.70 62.28 -34.11
CA ARG A 217 -45.85 61.37 -33.88
C ARG A 217 -47.04 61.76 -34.75
N GLY A 218 -47.83 60.79 -35.23
CA GLY A 218 -49.14 61.04 -35.85
C GLY A 218 -49.98 59.78 -36.08
N ARG A 219 -51.03 59.58 -35.27
CA ARG A 219 -52.25 58.82 -35.62
C ARG A 219 -53.31 59.86 -36.04
N PRO A 220 -54.17 59.57 -37.01
CA PRO A 220 -55.40 58.81 -36.71
C PRO A 220 -55.73 57.72 -37.74
N ALA A 221 -56.94 57.16 -37.64
CA ALA A 221 -57.49 56.12 -38.53
C ALA A 221 -58.53 56.70 -39.51
N VAL A 222 -59.47 55.87 -39.97
CA VAL A 222 -60.43 56.09 -41.09
C VAL A 222 -59.76 55.90 -42.46
N GLY A 223 -60.36 55.18 -43.42
CA GLY A 223 -61.59 54.37 -43.36
C GLY A 223 -62.37 54.38 -44.68
N GLY A 224 -62.71 53.21 -45.20
CA GLY A 224 -63.27 53.02 -46.54
C GLY A 224 -62.18 52.80 -47.61
N GLY A 225 -62.45 52.06 -48.69
CA GLY A 225 -63.67 51.31 -49.00
C GLY A 225 -63.62 50.78 -50.43
N TYR A 226 -63.38 49.48 -50.61
CA TYR A 226 -63.31 48.87 -51.95
C TYR A 226 -64.70 48.61 -52.53
N PRO A 227 -65.02 49.06 -53.75
CA PRO A 227 -65.98 48.37 -54.60
C PRO A 227 -65.32 47.14 -55.23
N ALA A 228 -66.04 46.03 -55.33
CA ALA A 228 -65.59 44.87 -56.09
C ALA A 228 -65.81 45.13 -57.60
N GLY A 229 -64.75 44.99 -58.40
CA GLY A 229 -64.78 45.00 -59.86
C GLY A 229 -63.88 43.88 -60.38
N ALA A 230 -64.35 43.13 -61.37
CA ALA A 230 -63.77 41.83 -61.74
C ALA A 230 -62.88 41.88 -63.01
N LEU A 231 -62.18 40.75 -63.20
CA LEU A 231 -61.55 40.24 -64.45
C LEU A 231 -60.08 40.56 -64.76
N ALA A 232 -59.43 39.51 -65.30
CA ALA A 232 -58.30 39.48 -66.24
C ALA A 232 -56.87 39.85 -65.76
N HIS A 233 -56.12 38.78 -65.43
CA HIS A 233 -54.68 38.53 -65.65
C HIS A 233 -53.70 39.66 -66.05
N GLY A 234 -52.63 39.79 -65.25
CA GLY A 234 -51.39 40.51 -65.58
C GLY A 234 -50.15 40.01 -64.82
N GLY A 235 -50.12 38.71 -64.46
CA GLY A 235 -49.08 38.14 -63.60
C GLY A 235 -47.74 37.90 -64.30
N GLY A 236 -46.74 38.76 -64.08
CA GLY A 236 -45.42 38.63 -64.71
C GLY A 236 -44.62 37.39 -64.24
N PRO A 237 -43.93 36.65 -65.15
CA PRO A 237 -43.40 35.29 -64.92
C PRO A 237 -42.22 35.19 -63.92
N VAL A 238 -41.80 36.30 -63.32
CA VAL A 238 -40.61 36.36 -62.45
C VAL A 238 -40.86 35.78 -61.05
N LYS A 239 -42.11 35.76 -60.56
CA LYS A 239 -42.44 35.18 -59.24
C LYS A 239 -42.50 33.65 -59.28
N GLU A 240 -43.25 33.08 -60.22
CA GLU A 240 -43.39 31.62 -60.37
C GLU A 240 -42.03 30.96 -60.63
N ALA A 241 -41.22 31.52 -61.53
CA ALA A 241 -39.86 31.04 -61.79
C ALA A 241 -38.90 31.16 -60.59
N ARG A 242 -39.24 31.90 -59.51
CA ARG A 242 -38.49 31.90 -58.23
C ARG A 242 -39.05 30.86 -57.26
N VAL A 243 -40.37 30.75 -57.14
CA VAL A 243 -41.04 29.73 -56.32
C VAL A 243 -40.69 28.32 -56.81
N LEU A 244 -40.71 28.08 -58.13
CA LEU A 244 -40.34 26.80 -58.74
C LEU A 244 -38.87 26.44 -58.47
N ARG A 245 -37.94 27.42 -58.51
CA ARG A 245 -36.53 27.20 -58.16
C ARG A 245 -36.35 26.91 -56.68
N LEU A 246 -37.09 27.59 -55.79
CA LEU A 246 -37.06 27.29 -54.35
C LEU A 246 -37.63 25.90 -54.05
N ALA A 247 -38.74 25.53 -54.70
CA ALA A 247 -39.33 24.20 -54.60
C ALA A 247 -38.40 23.10 -55.14
N LEU A 248 -37.68 23.36 -56.24
CA LEU A 248 -36.66 22.45 -56.76
C LEU A 248 -35.48 22.29 -55.79
N VAL A 249 -34.98 23.38 -55.20
CA VAL A 249 -33.92 23.33 -54.18
C VAL A 249 -34.38 22.56 -52.94
N LEU A 250 -35.61 22.79 -52.47
CA LEU A 250 -36.20 22.04 -51.36
C LEU A 250 -36.39 20.56 -51.70
N ALA A 251 -36.86 20.23 -52.90
CA ALA A 251 -37.02 18.85 -53.35
C ALA A 251 -35.66 18.12 -53.45
N VAL A 252 -34.63 18.77 -54.00
CA VAL A 252 -33.26 18.23 -54.02
C VAL A 252 -32.73 18.05 -52.60
N LEU A 253 -32.92 19.02 -51.70
CA LEU A 253 -32.51 18.91 -50.30
C LEU A 253 -33.22 17.73 -49.60
N SER A 254 -34.53 17.58 -49.81
CA SER A 254 -35.32 16.45 -49.30
C SER A 254 -34.83 15.11 -49.86
N CYS A 255 -34.51 15.03 -51.16
CA CYS A 255 -33.93 13.82 -51.75
C CYS A 255 -32.55 13.49 -51.16
N VAL A 256 -31.70 14.49 -50.89
CA VAL A 256 -30.42 14.29 -50.19
C VAL A 256 -30.64 13.78 -48.76
N LEU A 257 -31.60 14.35 -48.02
CA LEU A 257 -31.93 13.95 -46.64
C LEU A 257 -32.53 12.53 -46.60
N VAL A 258 -33.45 12.18 -47.50
CA VAL A 258 -34.01 10.83 -47.63
C VAL A 258 -32.94 9.83 -48.06
N GLY A 259 -32.06 10.19 -49.00
CA GLY A 259 -30.91 9.39 -49.38
C GLY A 259 -29.95 9.12 -48.21
N ARG A 260 -29.68 10.15 -47.37
CA ARG A 260 -28.88 9.99 -46.14
C ARG A 260 -29.59 9.16 -45.07
N LEU A 261 -30.91 9.28 -44.93
CA LEU A 261 -31.70 8.45 -44.01
C LEU A 261 -31.66 6.98 -44.44
N PHE A 262 -31.84 6.70 -45.74
CA PHE A 262 -31.71 5.35 -46.31
C PHE A 262 -30.29 4.79 -46.14
N GLN A 263 -29.26 5.62 -46.38
CA GLN A 263 -27.87 5.27 -46.11
C GLN A 263 -27.68 4.85 -44.64
N MET A 264 -28.11 5.65 -43.67
CA MET A 264 -27.92 5.34 -42.25
C MET A 264 -28.79 4.17 -41.75
N GLN A 265 -30.05 4.06 -42.18
CA GLN A 265 -31.00 3.08 -41.64
C GLN A 265 -31.01 1.74 -42.37
N VAL A 266 -30.65 1.70 -43.67
CA VAL A 266 -30.72 0.49 -44.51
C VAL A 266 -29.32 0.01 -44.86
N VAL A 267 -28.48 0.86 -45.47
CA VAL A 267 -27.14 0.46 -45.93
C VAL A 267 -26.18 0.25 -44.74
N GLU A 268 -26.09 1.25 -43.88
CA GLU A 268 -25.31 1.24 -42.64
C GLU A 268 -26.14 0.72 -41.45
N GLY A 269 -27.40 0.30 -41.67
CA GLY A 269 -28.34 -0.06 -40.61
C GLY A 269 -27.94 -1.24 -39.73
N ALA A 270 -27.08 -2.13 -40.25
CA ALA A 270 -26.46 -3.23 -39.50
C ALA A 270 -25.12 -2.84 -38.85
N TYR A 271 -24.55 -1.68 -39.20
CA TYR A 271 -23.40 -1.08 -38.53
C TYR A 271 -23.88 -0.25 -37.34
N TRP A 272 -24.77 0.72 -37.55
CA TRP A 272 -25.31 1.57 -36.48
C TRP A 272 -26.06 0.79 -35.39
N ARG A 273 -26.71 -0.35 -35.72
CA ARG A 273 -27.27 -1.25 -34.70
C ARG A 273 -26.20 -1.94 -33.85
N ARG A 274 -25.07 -2.36 -34.44
CA ARG A 274 -23.96 -2.94 -33.66
C ARG A 274 -23.27 -1.90 -32.78
N GLU A 275 -23.23 -0.64 -33.20
CA GLU A 275 -22.63 0.44 -32.41
C GLU A 275 -23.56 0.96 -31.31
N ALA A 276 -24.88 1.04 -31.57
CA ALA A 276 -25.90 1.25 -30.55
C ALA A 276 -25.96 0.10 -29.51
N PHE A 277 -25.63 -1.12 -29.92
CA PHE A 277 -25.50 -2.28 -29.03
C PHE A 277 -24.20 -2.20 -28.19
N ARG A 278 -23.05 -1.94 -28.82
CA ARG A 278 -21.75 -1.77 -28.15
C ARG A 278 -21.77 -0.66 -27.09
N SER A 279 -22.37 0.48 -27.41
CA SER A 279 -22.49 1.60 -26.47
C SER A 279 -23.41 1.34 -25.27
N ARG A 280 -24.17 0.22 -25.27
CA ARG A 280 -24.98 -0.29 -24.16
C ARG A 280 -24.32 -1.42 -23.37
N LEU A 281 -23.13 -1.91 -23.78
CA LEU A 281 -22.41 -2.97 -23.07
C LEU A 281 -21.72 -2.41 -21.82
N GLN A 282 -22.22 -2.78 -20.65
CA GLN A 282 -21.56 -2.49 -19.37
C GLN A 282 -20.81 -3.75 -18.89
N THR A 283 -19.47 -3.69 -18.94
CA THR A 283 -18.61 -4.72 -18.34
C THR A 283 -18.48 -4.46 -16.85
N GLN A 284 -19.11 -5.31 -16.05
CA GLN A 284 -18.93 -5.34 -14.60
C GLN A 284 -17.83 -6.33 -14.22
N SER A 285 -17.10 -6.05 -13.14
CA SER A 285 -16.02 -6.90 -12.64
C SER A 285 -16.55 -7.85 -11.58
N LEU A 286 -16.06 -9.09 -11.58
CA LEU A 286 -16.26 -10.02 -10.46
C LEU A 286 -15.00 -10.05 -9.59
N PRO A 287 -15.15 -10.16 -8.26
CA PRO A 287 -14.02 -10.38 -7.36
C PRO A 287 -13.35 -11.72 -7.64
N PHE A 288 -12.16 -11.91 -7.10
CA PHE A 288 -11.47 -13.20 -7.05
C PHE A 288 -10.94 -13.40 -5.63
N HIS A 289 -10.94 -14.65 -5.15
CA HIS A 289 -10.25 -15.01 -3.93
C HIS A 289 -8.77 -15.23 -4.23
N ARG A 290 -7.88 -14.73 -3.38
CA ARG A 290 -6.44 -14.99 -3.43
C ARG A 290 -6.13 -16.36 -2.81
N GLY A 291 -5.05 -16.98 -3.25
CA GLY A 291 -4.62 -18.30 -2.78
C GLY A 291 -4.35 -18.32 -1.27
N ARG A 292 -4.49 -19.50 -0.65
CA ARG A 292 -4.18 -19.71 0.77
C ARG A 292 -2.67 -19.75 0.97
N ILE A 293 -2.22 -19.30 2.14
CA ILE A 293 -0.86 -19.56 2.62
C ILE A 293 -0.96 -20.64 3.69
N LEU A 294 -0.18 -21.71 3.52
CA LEU A 294 -0.18 -22.89 4.38
C LEU A 294 1.21 -23.13 4.99
N ASP A 295 1.25 -23.72 6.18
CA ASP A 295 2.47 -24.23 6.81
C ASP A 295 2.89 -25.60 6.22
N ARG A 296 4.03 -26.16 6.65
CA ARG A 296 4.57 -27.41 6.09
C ARG A 296 3.68 -28.64 6.32
N HIS A 297 2.68 -28.55 7.20
CA HIS A 297 1.71 -29.59 7.56
C HIS A 297 0.28 -29.29 7.05
N ASP A 298 0.13 -28.37 6.10
CA ASP A 298 -1.16 -27.84 5.59
C ASP A 298 -2.01 -27.06 6.63
N THR A 299 -1.39 -26.57 7.72
CA THR A 299 -2.03 -25.63 8.66
C THR A 299 -2.25 -24.28 7.99
N LEU A 300 -3.41 -23.67 8.20
CA LEU A 300 -3.77 -22.41 7.56
C LEU A 300 -3.09 -21.20 8.23
N LEU A 301 -2.38 -20.40 7.43
CA LEU A 301 -1.68 -19.18 7.87
C LEU A 301 -2.30 -17.88 7.30
N ALA A 302 -2.93 -17.94 6.12
CA ALA A 302 -3.73 -16.84 5.58
C ALA A 302 -4.76 -17.32 4.54
N GLN A 303 -5.95 -16.71 4.50
CA GLN A 303 -6.97 -16.96 3.47
C GLN A 303 -7.74 -15.69 3.09
N ASP A 304 -8.45 -15.76 1.96
CA ASP A 304 -9.49 -14.80 1.63
C ASP A 304 -10.84 -15.29 2.18
N GLU A 305 -11.43 -14.52 3.08
CA GLU A 305 -12.79 -14.75 3.58
C GLU A 305 -13.81 -13.96 2.75
N ARG A 306 -15.06 -14.45 2.77
CA ARG A 306 -16.17 -13.79 2.08
C ARG A 306 -16.65 -12.60 2.92
N ALA A 307 -16.30 -11.40 2.48
CA ALA A 307 -16.79 -10.14 3.01
C ALA A 307 -17.61 -9.41 1.94
N TRP A 308 -18.61 -8.64 2.37
CA TRP A 308 -19.51 -7.90 1.49
C TRP A 308 -19.46 -6.40 1.80
N ASP A 309 -19.40 -5.58 0.76
CA ASP A 309 -19.43 -4.13 0.87
C ASP A 309 -20.75 -3.58 0.33
N VAL A 310 -21.39 -2.69 1.10
CA VAL A 310 -22.61 -1.99 0.68
C VAL A 310 -22.24 -0.76 -0.13
N LEU A 311 -22.67 -0.77 -1.38
CA LEU A 311 -22.45 0.27 -2.37
C LEU A 311 -23.73 1.06 -2.65
N PHE A 312 -23.58 2.32 -3.05
CA PHE A 312 -24.68 3.26 -3.23
C PHE A 312 -24.51 4.08 -4.51
N GLU A 313 -25.42 3.92 -5.47
CA GLU A 313 -25.49 4.74 -6.68
C GLU A 313 -26.52 5.87 -6.57
N TYR A 314 -26.04 7.11 -6.40
CA TYR A 314 -26.91 8.28 -6.25
C TYR A 314 -27.88 8.50 -7.45
N ARG A 315 -27.59 7.98 -8.66
CA ARG A 315 -28.50 8.08 -9.81
C ARG A 315 -29.82 7.35 -9.56
N THR A 316 -29.74 6.16 -8.99
CA THR A 316 -30.89 5.28 -8.81
C THR A 316 -31.65 5.67 -7.56
N PHE A 317 -30.93 6.03 -6.48
CA PHE A 317 -31.53 6.65 -5.29
C PHE A 317 -32.31 7.94 -5.60
N ARG A 318 -31.71 8.94 -6.28
CA ARG A 318 -32.42 10.20 -6.57
C ARG A 318 -33.66 10.03 -7.47
N ARG A 319 -33.76 8.89 -8.15
CA ARG A 319 -34.88 8.54 -9.04
C ARG A 319 -35.96 7.72 -8.34
N GLY A 320 -35.60 6.80 -7.45
CA GLY A 320 -36.55 5.95 -6.72
C GLY A 320 -37.00 6.50 -5.36
N HIS A 321 -36.11 7.17 -4.62
CA HIS A 321 -36.33 7.54 -3.23
C HIS A 321 -36.99 8.93 -3.06
N PRO A 322 -38.03 9.09 -2.22
CA PRO A 322 -38.72 10.36 -2.00
C PRO A 322 -37.80 11.53 -1.63
N ALA A 323 -36.84 11.32 -0.71
CA ALA A 323 -35.92 12.39 -0.29
C ALA A 323 -35.05 12.93 -1.44
N GLY A 324 -34.60 12.06 -2.35
CA GLY A 324 -33.80 12.47 -3.51
C GLY A 324 -34.63 13.13 -4.60
N GLN A 325 -35.86 12.64 -4.84
CA GLN A 325 -36.81 13.26 -5.76
C GLN A 325 -37.20 14.68 -5.30
N LEU A 326 -37.44 14.88 -4.00
CA LEU A 326 -37.71 16.19 -3.40
C LEU A 326 -36.49 17.12 -3.49
N LEU A 327 -35.30 16.64 -3.12
CA LEU A 327 -34.06 17.43 -3.16
C LEU A 327 -33.80 18.00 -4.55
N GLU A 328 -33.88 17.15 -5.59
CA GLU A 328 -33.63 17.58 -6.97
C GLU A 328 -34.76 18.49 -7.50
N ALA A 329 -36.04 18.20 -7.20
CA ALA A 329 -37.17 19.04 -7.59
C ALA A 329 -37.07 20.46 -7.00
N TYR A 330 -36.69 20.59 -5.73
CA TYR A 330 -36.49 21.89 -5.08
C TYR A 330 -35.23 22.61 -5.60
N ALA A 331 -34.12 21.90 -5.81
CA ALA A 331 -32.91 22.47 -6.37
C ALA A 331 -33.13 23.06 -7.78
N VAL A 332 -33.97 22.41 -8.60
CA VAL A 332 -34.31 22.88 -9.96
C VAL A 332 -35.12 24.19 -9.95
N VAL A 333 -35.97 24.44 -8.94
CA VAL A 333 -36.64 25.74 -8.75
C VAL A 333 -35.79 26.76 -7.96
N GLY A 334 -34.52 26.46 -7.72
CA GLY A 334 -33.57 27.36 -7.04
C GLY A 334 -33.76 27.45 -5.52
N GLN A 335 -34.44 26.48 -4.91
CA GLN A 335 -34.65 26.40 -3.46
C GLN A 335 -33.75 25.32 -2.84
N ALA A 336 -33.23 25.58 -1.63
CA ALA A 336 -32.35 24.66 -0.92
C ALA A 336 -33.09 24.03 0.28
N PRO A 337 -33.56 22.78 0.20
CA PRO A 337 -34.39 22.14 1.21
C PRO A 337 -33.60 21.52 2.39
N GLY A 338 -32.31 21.86 2.56
CA GLY A 338 -31.48 21.38 3.67
C GLY A 338 -30.80 20.01 3.48
N GLY A 339 -30.75 19.48 2.25
CA GLY A 339 -30.13 18.18 1.97
C GLY A 339 -31.06 16.98 2.24
N LEU A 340 -30.54 15.75 2.10
CA LEU A 340 -31.37 14.54 2.12
C LEU A 340 -32.14 14.28 3.44
N PRO A 341 -31.57 14.45 4.64
CA PRO A 341 -32.32 14.26 5.89
C PRO A 341 -33.49 15.23 6.00
N ALA A 342 -33.24 16.53 5.82
CA ALA A 342 -34.26 17.57 5.87
C ALA A 342 -35.36 17.38 4.81
N CYS A 343 -35.04 16.85 3.63
CA CYS A 343 -36.04 16.48 2.62
C CYS A 343 -36.97 15.35 3.09
N MET A 344 -36.47 14.41 3.90
CA MET A 344 -37.25 13.27 4.41
C MET A 344 -38.07 13.65 5.65
N ASP A 345 -37.53 14.50 6.52
CA ASP A 345 -38.21 15.02 7.71
C ASP A 345 -39.34 15.98 7.32
N GLN A 346 -39.05 16.91 6.39
CA GLN A 346 -39.99 17.95 5.97
C GLN A 346 -40.85 17.53 4.76
N ALA A 347 -40.81 16.26 4.35
CA ALA A 347 -41.39 15.75 3.10
C ALA A 347 -42.85 16.18 2.84
N GLU A 348 -43.68 16.19 3.87
CA GLU A 348 -45.09 16.59 3.79
C GLU A 348 -45.27 18.11 3.68
N SER A 349 -44.43 18.89 4.34
CA SER A 349 -44.39 20.36 4.22
C SER A 349 -43.87 20.80 2.84
N LEU A 350 -42.86 20.10 2.32
CA LEU A 350 -42.33 20.28 0.98
C LEU A 350 -43.38 19.90 -0.07
N LEU A 351 -44.04 18.74 0.04
CA LEU A 351 -45.16 18.40 -0.86
C LEU A 351 -46.26 19.46 -0.80
N ALA A 352 -46.69 19.89 0.39
CA ALA A 352 -47.67 20.97 0.52
C ALA A 352 -47.20 22.29 -0.11
N GLY A 353 -45.89 22.54 -0.16
CA GLY A 353 -45.25 23.60 -0.95
C GLY A 353 -45.42 23.41 -2.45
N MET A 354 -45.02 22.25 -2.98
CA MET A 354 -45.13 21.91 -4.41
C MET A 354 -46.57 21.95 -4.92
N LEU A 355 -47.54 21.47 -4.12
CA LEU A 355 -48.96 21.49 -4.46
C LEU A 355 -49.54 22.91 -4.63
N ARG A 356 -48.85 23.94 -4.12
CA ARG A 356 -49.22 25.37 -4.33
C ARG A 356 -48.63 25.99 -5.58
N TRP A 357 -47.63 25.37 -6.23
CA TRP A 357 -46.99 25.90 -7.43
C TRP A 357 -47.96 25.95 -8.61
N ARG A 358 -47.81 26.98 -9.45
CA ARG A 358 -48.56 27.22 -10.69
C ARG A 358 -47.62 27.19 -11.90
N PRO A 359 -48.13 27.01 -13.13
CA PRO A 359 -47.29 27.07 -14.34
C PRO A 359 -46.55 28.40 -14.54
N SER A 360 -47.11 29.51 -14.02
CA SER A 360 -46.46 30.83 -13.97
C SER A 360 -45.13 30.83 -13.22
N ASP A 361 -45.07 30.08 -12.12
CA ASP A 361 -43.97 30.12 -11.16
C ASP A 361 -42.76 29.35 -11.72
N LEU A 362 -43.03 28.42 -12.65
CA LEU A 362 -42.07 27.60 -13.38
C LEU A 362 -41.69 28.22 -14.75
N ALA A 363 -42.31 29.34 -15.16
CA ALA A 363 -42.10 29.95 -16.47
C ALA A 363 -40.68 30.49 -16.67
N ALA A 364 -40.00 30.89 -15.59
CA ALA A 364 -38.61 31.35 -15.59
C ALA A 364 -37.58 30.22 -15.81
N LEU A 365 -37.98 28.95 -15.69
CA LEU A 365 -37.07 27.81 -15.88
C LEU A 365 -36.71 27.61 -17.36
N ARG A 366 -35.42 27.38 -17.61
CA ARG A 366 -34.88 26.93 -18.90
C ARG A 366 -35.49 25.59 -19.31
N SER A 367 -35.59 25.32 -20.61
CA SER A 367 -36.25 24.13 -21.17
C SER A 367 -35.77 22.80 -20.57
N GLY A 368 -34.46 22.62 -20.41
CA GLY A 368 -33.88 21.42 -19.76
C GLY A 368 -34.32 21.28 -18.30
N ALA A 369 -34.15 22.34 -17.50
CA ALA A 369 -34.56 22.36 -16.10
C ALA A 369 -36.07 22.09 -15.93
N ARG A 370 -36.90 22.60 -16.84
CA ARG A 370 -38.34 22.30 -16.86
C ARG A 370 -38.63 20.82 -17.15
N ALA A 371 -37.85 20.17 -18.01
CA ALA A 371 -37.98 18.73 -18.29
C ALA A 371 -37.52 17.87 -17.10
N ASP A 372 -36.43 18.24 -16.44
CA ASP A 372 -35.95 17.57 -15.21
C ASP A 372 -36.97 17.68 -14.07
N LEU A 373 -37.55 18.88 -13.87
CA LEU A 373 -38.60 19.10 -12.87
C LEU A 373 -39.85 18.24 -13.15
N LEU A 374 -40.32 18.21 -14.40
CA LEU A 374 -41.44 17.37 -14.83
C LEU A 374 -41.16 15.87 -14.59
N TYR A 375 -39.92 15.41 -14.78
CA TYR A 375 -39.55 14.03 -14.47
C TYR A 375 -39.70 13.74 -12.97
N TYR A 376 -39.13 14.57 -12.09
CA TYR A 376 -39.23 14.33 -10.64
C TYR A 376 -40.68 14.48 -10.12
N MET A 377 -41.44 15.47 -10.60
CA MET A 377 -42.87 15.60 -10.28
C MET A 377 -43.69 14.37 -10.71
N ARG A 378 -43.38 13.78 -11.88
CA ARG A 378 -44.00 12.53 -12.35
C ARG A 378 -43.74 11.36 -11.37
N GLN A 379 -42.51 11.25 -10.84
CA GLN A 379 -42.15 10.18 -9.89
C GLN A 379 -42.72 10.41 -8.48
N LEU A 380 -42.86 11.67 -8.04
CA LEU A 380 -43.44 12.02 -6.74
C LEU A 380 -44.95 11.71 -6.68
N GLY A 381 -45.69 12.06 -7.74
CA GLY A 381 -47.15 11.86 -7.83
C GLY A 381 -47.60 10.57 -8.52
N ASP A 382 -46.71 9.58 -8.72
CA ASP A 382 -47.08 8.24 -9.25
C ASP A 382 -47.79 8.30 -10.62
N PHE A 383 -47.38 9.24 -11.47
CA PHE A 383 -48.07 9.56 -12.72
C PHE A 383 -47.72 8.55 -13.83
N ALA A 384 -48.68 7.67 -14.16
CA ALA A 384 -48.56 6.66 -15.23
C ALA A 384 -48.26 7.22 -16.64
N SER A 385 -48.45 8.53 -16.89
CA SER A 385 -47.95 9.18 -18.10
C SER A 385 -47.55 10.64 -17.84
N SER A 386 -46.70 11.19 -18.70
CA SER A 386 -46.28 12.60 -18.62
C SER A 386 -47.21 13.58 -19.34
N LEU A 387 -48.30 13.10 -19.96
CA LEU A 387 -49.19 13.93 -20.76
C LEU A 387 -50.01 14.92 -19.91
N PRO A 388 -50.71 14.51 -18.82
CA PRO A 388 -51.52 15.45 -18.03
C PRO A 388 -50.70 16.56 -17.39
N LEU A 389 -49.46 16.24 -16.97
CA LEU A 389 -48.56 17.21 -16.35
C LEU A 389 -48.01 18.25 -17.35
N ARG A 390 -47.94 17.90 -18.65
CA ARG A 390 -47.65 18.86 -19.74
C ARG A 390 -48.90 19.68 -20.07
N GLU A 391 -50.06 19.03 -20.19
CA GLU A 391 -51.35 19.70 -20.43
C GLU A 391 -51.67 20.73 -19.33
N TRP A 392 -51.28 20.47 -18.08
CA TRP A 392 -51.38 21.45 -16.98
C TRP A 392 -50.46 22.66 -17.16
N LEU A 393 -49.20 22.45 -17.60
CA LEU A 393 -48.29 23.57 -17.93
C LEU A 393 -48.82 24.43 -19.09
N GLU A 394 -49.56 23.83 -20.03
CA GLU A 394 -50.08 24.49 -21.22
C GLU A 394 -51.47 25.14 -21.00
N SER A 395 -52.30 24.59 -20.10
CA SER A 395 -53.65 25.10 -19.79
C SER A 395 -53.69 26.20 -18.73
N GLY A 396 -52.81 26.15 -17.72
CA GLY A 396 -52.43 27.34 -16.93
C GLY A 396 -53.23 27.67 -15.66
N GLN A 397 -52.68 28.65 -14.92
CA GLN A 397 -53.20 29.33 -13.70
C GLN A 397 -53.48 28.46 -12.45
N ALA A 398 -54.08 27.27 -12.57
CA ALA A 398 -54.46 26.45 -11.42
C ALA A 398 -53.23 25.92 -10.65
N PRO A 399 -53.22 25.94 -9.30
CA PRO A 399 -52.15 25.33 -8.51
C PRO A 399 -52.18 23.80 -8.67
N LEU A 400 -51.00 23.18 -8.67
CA LEU A 400 -50.81 21.75 -8.95
C LEU A 400 -51.77 20.83 -8.16
N GLY A 401 -51.91 21.09 -6.86
CA GLY A 401 -52.76 20.29 -5.96
C GLY A 401 -54.26 20.49 -6.12
N ALA A 402 -54.73 21.47 -6.90
CA ALA A 402 -56.13 21.55 -7.29
C ALA A 402 -56.46 20.65 -8.50
N VAL A 403 -55.45 20.22 -9.26
CA VAL A 403 -55.61 19.41 -10.48
C VAL A 403 -55.23 17.95 -10.22
N PHE A 404 -54.18 17.69 -9.43
CA PHE A 404 -53.62 16.35 -9.22
C PHE A 404 -53.65 15.89 -7.76
N ALA A 405 -54.73 16.21 -7.03
CA ALA A 405 -54.86 15.89 -5.61
C ALA A 405 -54.83 14.39 -5.29
N ARG A 406 -55.25 13.52 -6.22
CA ARG A 406 -55.39 12.06 -6.01
C ARG A 406 -54.07 11.34 -6.26
N GLU A 407 -53.33 11.81 -7.24
CA GLU A 407 -52.05 11.33 -7.72
C GLU A 407 -51.00 11.48 -6.61
N PHE A 408 -50.93 12.66 -5.98
CA PHE A 408 -50.04 12.91 -4.84
C PHE A 408 -50.53 12.31 -3.50
N ALA A 409 -51.75 11.77 -3.42
CA ALA A 409 -52.31 11.25 -2.15
C ALA A 409 -51.55 10.04 -1.58
N ARG A 410 -50.85 9.28 -2.44
CA ARG A 410 -49.99 8.14 -2.05
C ARG A 410 -48.61 8.55 -1.52
N PHE A 411 -48.23 9.82 -1.66
CA PHE A 411 -46.88 10.25 -1.30
C PHE A 411 -46.55 10.11 0.20
N PRO A 412 -47.45 10.43 1.15
CA PRO A 412 -47.20 10.20 2.58
C PRO A 412 -46.96 8.72 2.92
N GLU A 413 -47.71 7.80 2.30
CA GLU A 413 -47.55 6.35 2.47
C GLU A 413 -46.17 5.88 1.98
N ARG A 414 -45.74 6.36 0.80
CA ARG A 414 -44.40 6.10 0.25
C ARG A 414 -43.29 6.69 1.14
N CYS A 415 -43.52 7.86 1.73
CA CYS A 415 -42.59 8.47 2.70
C CYS A 415 -42.49 7.68 4.01
N ALA A 416 -43.61 7.13 4.51
CA ALA A 416 -43.59 6.24 5.68
C ALA A 416 -42.84 4.94 5.37
N ALA A 417 -43.17 4.26 4.26
CA ALA A 417 -42.49 3.04 3.83
C ALA A 417 -40.97 3.24 3.64
N ALA A 418 -40.56 4.36 3.04
CA ALA A 418 -39.15 4.73 2.90
C ALA A 418 -38.44 4.95 4.25
N ARG A 419 -39.06 5.68 5.20
CA ARG A 419 -38.54 5.86 6.56
C ARG A 419 -38.37 4.51 7.27
N ASP A 420 -39.34 3.60 7.13
CA ASP A 420 -39.27 2.28 7.78
C ASP A 420 -38.29 1.31 7.10
N ALA A 421 -38.09 1.42 5.78
CA ALA A 421 -37.02 0.70 5.09
C ALA A 421 -35.63 1.16 5.58
N LEU A 422 -35.41 2.48 5.65
CA LEU A 422 -34.18 3.08 6.18
C LEU A 422 -33.93 2.63 7.63
N ARG A 423 -34.94 2.68 8.50
CA ARG A 423 -34.83 2.25 9.91
C ARG A 423 -34.39 0.78 10.05
N ARG A 424 -34.95 -0.14 9.25
CA ARG A 424 -34.54 -1.57 9.26
C ARG A 424 -33.08 -1.73 8.86
N LEU A 425 -32.64 -1.00 7.84
CA LEU A 425 -31.25 -1.06 7.35
C LEU A 425 -30.28 -0.38 8.32
N GLU A 426 -30.65 0.74 8.94
CA GLU A 426 -29.89 1.38 10.03
C GLU A 426 -29.72 0.43 11.21
N GLN A 427 -30.77 -0.29 11.61
CA GLN A 427 -30.71 -1.29 12.67
C GLN A 427 -29.77 -2.46 12.32
N ALA A 428 -29.87 -3.03 11.13
CA ALA A 428 -28.99 -4.13 10.67
C ALA A 428 -27.53 -3.67 10.52
N LEU A 429 -27.30 -2.42 10.10
CA LEU A 429 -25.98 -1.79 10.06
C LEU A 429 -25.47 -1.32 11.45
N GLY A 430 -26.24 -1.46 12.53
CA GLY A 430 -25.88 -0.95 13.86
C GLY A 430 -25.62 0.56 13.89
N MET A 431 -26.41 1.33 13.13
CA MET A 431 -26.34 2.79 13.03
C MET A 431 -27.38 3.48 13.93
N GLU A 432 -27.13 4.73 14.31
CA GLU A 432 -28.14 5.57 14.96
C GLU A 432 -29.27 5.91 13.99
N GLN A 433 -30.50 6.07 14.50
CA GLN A 433 -31.69 6.30 13.69
C GLN A 433 -31.62 7.66 12.96
N GLY A 434 -31.80 7.63 11.63
CA GLY A 434 -31.68 8.79 10.74
C GLY A 434 -30.25 9.06 10.24
N ALA A 435 -29.23 8.36 10.75
CA ALA A 435 -27.84 8.60 10.37
C ALA A 435 -27.52 8.21 8.90
N LEU A 436 -28.28 7.29 8.29
CA LEU A 436 -27.94 6.78 6.95
C LEU A 436 -28.13 7.84 5.85
N LEU A 437 -29.18 8.67 5.93
CA LEU A 437 -29.37 9.78 4.98
C LEU A 437 -28.33 10.90 5.19
N ALA A 438 -27.87 11.10 6.42
CA ALA A 438 -26.81 12.06 6.73
C ALA A 438 -25.45 11.59 6.18
N GLU A 439 -25.13 10.29 6.33
CA GLU A 439 -23.92 9.70 5.76
C GLU A 439 -23.94 9.75 4.23
N ILE A 440 -25.05 9.36 3.60
CA ILE A 440 -25.22 9.42 2.14
C ILE A 440 -25.01 10.86 1.62
N GLU A 441 -25.60 11.86 2.28
CA GLU A 441 -25.42 13.26 1.89
C GLU A 441 -23.97 13.72 2.11
N ARG A 442 -23.33 13.37 3.22
CA ARG A 442 -21.92 13.68 3.49
C ARG A 442 -21.00 13.13 2.40
N GLN A 443 -21.12 11.84 2.09
CA GLN A 443 -20.33 11.18 1.04
C GLN A 443 -20.60 11.78 -0.36
N ARG A 444 -21.85 12.13 -0.66
CA ARG A 444 -22.23 12.81 -1.90
C ARG A 444 -21.56 14.18 -2.03
N LEU A 445 -21.48 14.93 -0.92
CA LEU A 445 -20.87 16.25 -0.87
C LEU A 445 -19.33 16.20 -0.91
N GLU A 446 -18.70 15.20 -0.29
CA GLU A 446 -17.26 14.94 -0.40
C GLU A 446 -16.87 14.62 -1.86
N LEU A 447 -17.59 13.69 -2.50
CA LEU A 447 -17.42 13.34 -3.90
C LEU A 447 -17.58 14.57 -4.83
N GLU A 448 -18.62 15.37 -4.59
CA GLU A 448 -18.88 16.60 -5.34
C GLU A 448 -17.73 17.62 -5.19
N ARG A 449 -17.18 17.79 -3.98
CA ARG A 449 -16.03 18.66 -3.71
C ARG A 449 -14.76 18.16 -4.41
N ARG A 450 -14.47 16.85 -4.29
CA ARG A 450 -13.31 16.21 -4.92
C ARG A 450 -13.30 16.39 -6.44
N VAL A 451 -14.45 16.19 -7.09
CA VAL A 451 -14.58 16.29 -8.55
C VAL A 451 -14.52 17.75 -9.03
N ARG A 452 -15.07 18.71 -8.26
CA ARG A 452 -14.89 20.15 -8.52
C ARG A 452 -13.42 20.59 -8.40
N GLY A 453 -12.73 20.18 -7.34
CA GLY A 453 -11.31 20.47 -7.12
C GLY A 453 -10.38 19.84 -8.16
N LEU A 454 -10.70 18.63 -8.65
CA LEU A 454 -9.96 18.01 -9.76
C LEU A 454 -10.12 18.81 -11.06
N ALA A 455 -11.34 19.23 -11.40
CA ALA A 455 -11.58 20.05 -12.60
C ALA A 455 -10.91 21.42 -12.56
N LEU A 456 -10.81 22.04 -11.37
CA LEU A 456 -10.02 23.27 -11.18
C LEU A 456 -8.52 23.01 -11.40
N ARG A 457 -7.98 21.87 -10.94
CA ARG A 457 -6.60 21.46 -11.24
C ARG A 457 -6.38 21.12 -12.72
N GLU A 458 -7.34 20.51 -13.42
CA GLU A 458 -7.26 20.33 -14.88
C GLU A 458 -7.25 21.66 -15.63
N ALA A 459 -8.12 22.59 -15.26
CA ALA A 459 -8.16 23.93 -15.85
C ALA A 459 -6.84 24.69 -15.62
N ALA A 460 -6.30 24.64 -14.40
CA ALA A 460 -4.99 25.21 -14.08
C ALA A 460 -3.86 24.57 -14.88
N GLY A 461 -3.89 23.24 -15.03
CA GLY A 461 -2.96 22.49 -15.87
C GLY A 461 -3.01 22.95 -17.33
N ARG A 462 -4.21 23.03 -17.92
CA ARG A 462 -4.42 23.51 -19.30
C ARG A 462 -3.90 24.93 -19.51
N GLY A 463 -4.25 25.86 -18.62
CA GLY A 463 -3.80 27.25 -18.67
C GLY A 463 -2.27 27.40 -18.58
N ALA A 464 -1.60 26.49 -17.85
CA ALA A 464 -0.14 26.44 -17.71
C ALA A 464 0.59 25.49 -18.69
N ARG A 465 -0.14 24.71 -19.51
CA ARG A 465 0.37 23.59 -20.33
C ARG A 465 1.08 22.50 -19.51
N MET A 466 0.55 22.21 -18.33
CA MET A 466 0.99 21.18 -17.39
C MET A 466 -0.12 20.13 -17.19
N SER A 467 0.21 18.96 -16.65
CA SER A 467 -0.82 18.03 -16.16
C SER A 467 -1.37 18.51 -14.81
N ALA A 468 -2.62 18.14 -14.48
CA ALA A 468 -3.21 18.41 -13.17
C ALA A 468 -2.36 17.84 -12.00
N TYR A 469 -1.60 16.77 -12.27
CA TYR A 469 -0.62 16.20 -11.35
C TYR A 469 0.61 17.10 -11.15
N ALA A 470 1.22 17.60 -12.24
CA ALA A 470 2.35 18.52 -12.13
C ALA A 470 1.97 19.87 -11.50
N VAL A 471 0.69 20.25 -11.53
CA VAL A 471 0.16 21.37 -10.75
C VAL A 471 0.11 21.03 -9.25
N ALA A 472 -0.36 19.84 -8.86
CA ALA A 472 -0.37 19.40 -7.47
C ALA A 472 1.05 19.34 -6.88
N ASP A 473 1.99 18.64 -7.53
CA ASP A 473 3.41 18.55 -7.13
C ASP A 473 4.02 19.95 -6.88
N LEU A 474 3.74 20.92 -7.76
CA LEU A 474 4.26 22.29 -7.67
C LEU A 474 3.66 23.11 -6.51
N LEU A 475 2.40 22.84 -6.15
CA LEU A 475 1.72 23.53 -5.03
C LEU A 475 2.06 22.88 -3.67
N GLU A 476 2.34 21.58 -3.65
CA GLU A 476 2.58 20.78 -2.43
C GLU A 476 4.07 20.77 -2.03
N ALA A 477 5.02 20.62 -2.97
CA ALA A 477 6.45 20.57 -2.65
C ALA A 477 7.03 21.89 -2.09
N GLU A 478 6.38 23.04 -2.39
CA GLU A 478 6.70 24.37 -1.85
C GLU A 478 5.78 24.76 -0.66
N ALA A 479 5.12 23.78 -0.02
CA ALA A 479 4.38 23.96 1.23
C ALA A 479 5.09 23.36 2.46
N GLU A 480 5.93 22.33 2.29
CA GLU A 480 6.65 21.66 3.39
C GLU A 480 8.04 22.25 3.71
N ALA A 481 8.59 23.10 2.84
CA ALA A 481 9.90 23.71 3.02
C ALA A 481 9.83 25.05 3.79
N GLU A 482 10.83 25.33 4.64
CA GLU A 482 11.02 26.71 5.13
C GLU A 482 11.31 27.64 3.92
N PRO A 483 10.57 28.75 3.74
CA PRO A 483 10.65 29.55 2.54
C PRO A 483 11.98 30.31 2.47
N ALA A 484 12.91 29.79 1.65
CA ALA A 484 14.15 30.47 1.33
C ALA A 484 13.85 31.82 0.62
N PRO A 485 14.61 32.90 0.90
CA PRO A 485 14.35 34.23 0.33
C PRO A 485 14.74 34.28 -1.16
N GLY A 486 13.88 33.72 -2.02
CA GLY A 486 14.06 33.62 -3.46
C GLY A 486 13.23 32.54 -4.17
N ASP A 487 12.62 31.59 -3.45
CA ASP A 487 11.80 30.55 -4.09
C ASP A 487 10.47 31.12 -4.58
N GLY A 488 10.42 31.36 -5.89
CA GLY A 488 9.34 32.08 -6.55
C GLY A 488 8.36 31.21 -7.33
N ARG A 489 8.57 29.90 -7.48
CA ARG A 489 7.90 29.09 -8.51
C ARG A 489 6.42 28.83 -8.24
N ARG A 490 6.05 28.34 -7.05
CA ARG A 490 4.65 28.20 -6.62
C ARG A 490 3.91 29.54 -6.73
N ARG A 491 4.54 30.63 -6.30
CA ARG A 491 3.95 31.98 -6.32
C ARG A 491 3.86 32.59 -7.73
N GLU A 492 4.85 32.39 -8.59
CA GLU A 492 4.86 32.85 -9.99
C GLU A 492 3.81 32.10 -10.81
N PHE A 493 3.67 30.79 -10.61
CA PHE A 493 2.60 29.96 -11.16
C PHE A 493 1.23 30.45 -10.72
N LEU A 494 1.00 30.61 -9.40
CA LEU A 494 -0.28 31.09 -8.86
C LEU A 494 -0.62 32.50 -9.35
N ALA A 495 0.37 33.41 -9.44
CA ALA A 495 0.16 34.76 -9.98
C ALA A 495 -0.11 34.75 -11.50
N ALA A 496 0.56 33.89 -12.27
CA ALA A 496 0.27 33.72 -13.70
C ALA A 496 -1.15 33.17 -13.93
N LEU A 497 -1.57 32.21 -13.11
CA LEU A 497 -2.93 31.66 -13.12
C LEU A 497 -3.97 32.70 -12.70
N ALA A 498 -3.71 33.46 -11.63
CA ALA A 498 -4.56 34.54 -11.18
C ALA A 498 -4.74 35.62 -12.27
N ARG A 499 -3.66 36.01 -12.96
CA ARG A 499 -3.73 36.92 -14.12
C ARG A 499 -4.56 36.33 -15.26
N ARG A 500 -4.41 35.05 -15.59
CA ARG A 500 -5.19 34.37 -16.64
C ARG A 500 -6.68 34.28 -16.29
N TRP A 501 -7.01 34.09 -15.01
CA TRP A 501 -8.39 33.98 -14.53
C TRP A 501 -8.97 35.29 -13.98
N HIS A 502 -8.31 36.44 -14.18
CA HIS A 502 -8.73 37.75 -13.69
C HIS A 502 -9.06 37.77 -12.17
N LEU A 503 -8.21 37.12 -11.37
CA LEU A 503 -8.26 37.10 -9.90
C LEU A 503 -7.25 38.10 -9.31
N ALA A 504 -7.38 38.40 -8.02
CA ALA A 504 -6.42 39.24 -7.31
C ALA A 504 -5.07 38.52 -7.11
N GLU A 505 -3.96 39.24 -7.33
CA GLU A 505 -2.59 38.73 -7.15
C GLU A 505 -2.02 38.95 -5.74
N GLU A 506 -2.86 39.42 -4.80
CA GLU A 506 -2.48 39.67 -3.41
C GLU A 506 -2.12 38.36 -2.68
N PRO A 507 -1.17 38.37 -1.72
CA PRO A 507 -0.67 37.14 -1.08
C PRO A 507 -1.78 36.26 -0.50
N SER A 508 -2.77 36.85 0.16
CA SER A 508 -3.93 36.13 0.72
C SER A 508 -4.82 35.50 -0.35
N ALA A 509 -5.00 36.15 -1.50
CA ALA A 509 -5.76 35.61 -2.62
C ALA A 509 -5.03 34.45 -3.31
N LEU A 510 -3.69 34.53 -3.41
CA LEU A 510 -2.87 33.45 -3.97
C LEU A 510 -2.83 32.21 -3.04
N GLU A 511 -2.77 32.38 -1.72
CA GLU A 511 -2.85 31.25 -0.78
C GLU A 511 -4.26 30.64 -0.73
N VAL A 512 -5.33 31.43 -0.85
CA VAL A 512 -6.70 30.90 -1.01
C VAL A 512 -6.84 30.13 -2.32
N LEU A 513 -6.30 30.64 -3.44
CA LEU A 513 -6.27 29.94 -4.72
C LEU A 513 -5.47 28.64 -4.63
N ALA A 514 -4.34 28.63 -3.92
CA ALA A 514 -3.55 27.42 -3.67
C ALA A 514 -4.37 26.39 -2.87
N GLY A 515 -4.94 26.80 -1.73
CA GLY A 515 -5.74 25.92 -0.86
C GLY A 515 -6.97 25.31 -1.56
N VAL A 516 -7.60 26.06 -2.45
CA VAL A 516 -8.73 25.60 -3.29
C VAL A 516 -8.29 24.65 -4.41
N LEU A 517 -7.03 24.70 -4.85
CA LEU A 517 -6.47 23.78 -5.85
C LEU A 517 -5.91 22.50 -5.21
N THR A 518 -5.27 22.58 -4.04
CA THR A 518 -4.75 21.42 -3.30
C THR A 518 -5.84 20.68 -2.52
N GLY A 519 -6.81 21.40 -1.95
CA GLY A 519 -7.76 20.91 -0.95
C GLY A 519 -7.21 20.98 0.48
N THR A 520 -6.27 21.88 0.75
CA THR A 520 -5.59 22.01 2.07
C THR A 520 -5.93 23.31 2.82
N GLY A 521 -6.96 24.04 2.38
CA GLY A 521 -7.42 25.26 3.05
C GLY A 521 -8.12 25.00 4.39
N ALA A 522 -7.80 25.76 5.43
CA ALA A 522 -8.44 25.70 6.75
C ALA A 522 -9.84 26.37 6.79
N ALA A 523 -10.62 26.22 5.71
CA ALA A 523 -11.99 26.70 5.59
C ALA A 523 -12.98 25.58 5.94
N ASP A 524 -14.19 25.95 6.37
CA ASP A 524 -15.26 24.99 6.62
C ASP A 524 -15.75 24.36 5.30
N GLU A 525 -16.21 23.10 5.36
CA GLU A 525 -16.41 22.24 4.18
C GLU A 525 -17.41 22.82 3.17
N GLU A 526 -18.46 23.48 3.69
CA GLU A 526 -19.46 24.14 2.86
C GLU A 526 -18.89 25.39 2.18
N GLN A 527 -18.05 26.17 2.88
CA GLN A 527 -17.46 27.39 2.34
C GLN A 527 -16.47 27.05 1.21
N GLU A 528 -15.61 26.03 1.39
CA GLU A 528 -14.71 25.57 0.34
C GLU A 528 -15.48 25.09 -0.91
N ARG A 529 -16.53 24.27 -0.71
CA ARG A 529 -17.42 23.80 -1.78
C ARG A 529 -18.11 24.96 -2.52
N LEU A 530 -18.50 26.01 -1.81
CA LEU A 530 -19.09 27.23 -2.38
C LEU A 530 -18.06 28.01 -3.21
N ASP A 531 -16.84 28.17 -2.71
CA ASP A 531 -15.79 28.94 -3.39
C ASP A 531 -15.21 28.21 -4.61
N GLN A 532 -14.99 26.89 -4.54
CA GLN A 532 -14.73 26.05 -5.72
C GLN A 532 -15.84 26.23 -6.78
N GLY A 533 -17.10 26.26 -6.35
CA GLY A 533 -18.26 26.46 -7.23
C GLY A 533 -18.35 27.87 -7.82
N ARG A 534 -17.92 28.91 -7.08
CA ARG A 534 -17.80 30.28 -7.60
C ARG A 534 -16.67 30.37 -8.62
N LEU A 535 -15.50 29.81 -8.30
CA LEU A 535 -14.31 29.84 -9.14
C LEU A 535 -14.55 29.11 -10.47
N LEU A 536 -15.15 27.92 -10.48
CA LEU A 536 -15.51 27.22 -11.72
C LEU A 536 -16.39 28.07 -12.66
N ARG A 537 -17.40 28.76 -12.13
CA ARG A 537 -18.26 29.66 -12.92
C ARG A 537 -17.53 30.91 -13.40
N HIS A 538 -16.55 31.40 -12.64
CA HIS A 538 -15.74 32.56 -12.99
C HIS A 538 -14.74 32.21 -14.10
N VAL A 539 -14.05 31.06 -14.00
CA VAL A 539 -13.18 30.54 -15.07
C VAL A 539 -13.99 30.26 -16.34
N GLU A 540 -15.20 29.69 -16.24
CA GLU A 540 -16.09 29.48 -17.39
C GLU A 540 -16.51 30.79 -18.08
N ALA A 541 -16.50 31.91 -17.38
CA ALA A 541 -16.82 33.23 -17.92
C ALA A 541 -15.58 34.01 -18.45
N VAL A 542 -14.37 33.70 -17.97
CA VAL A 542 -13.14 34.46 -18.25
C VAL A 542 -12.17 33.73 -19.19
N ALA A 543 -11.98 32.43 -18.99
CA ALA A 543 -11.07 31.57 -19.75
C ALA A 543 -11.75 30.24 -20.12
N PRO A 544 -12.83 30.28 -20.95
CA PRO A 544 -13.64 29.10 -21.26
C PRO A 544 -12.83 27.97 -21.91
N GLU A 545 -11.72 28.27 -22.59
CA GLU A 545 -10.82 27.28 -23.20
C GLU A 545 -10.04 26.44 -22.17
N ASP A 546 -9.86 26.93 -20.92
CA ASP A 546 -9.30 26.11 -19.83
C ASP A 546 -10.29 25.05 -19.34
N LEU A 547 -11.61 25.28 -19.52
CA LEU A 547 -12.68 24.37 -19.13
C LEU A 547 -13.35 23.63 -20.30
N GLU A 548 -12.94 23.92 -21.54
CA GLU A 548 -13.39 23.19 -22.72
C GLU A 548 -13.00 21.70 -22.58
N ASP A 549 -13.95 20.81 -22.83
CA ASP A 549 -13.89 19.39 -22.47
C ASP A 549 -13.73 19.02 -20.99
N VAL A 550 -13.16 19.86 -20.11
CA VAL A 550 -13.22 19.65 -18.64
C VAL A 550 -14.67 19.62 -18.17
N ARG A 551 -15.55 20.48 -18.73
CA ARG A 551 -16.99 20.40 -18.46
C ARG A 551 -17.63 19.10 -18.95
N ARG A 552 -17.14 18.50 -20.05
CA ARG A 552 -17.54 17.15 -20.48
C ARG A 552 -16.88 16.06 -19.63
N GLY A 553 -15.75 16.34 -18.97
CA GLY A 553 -15.06 15.50 -17.98
C GLY A 553 -15.85 15.44 -16.67
N LEU A 554 -16.04 16.58 -16.00
CA LEU A 554 -16.92 16.78 -14.84
C LEU A 554 -18.25 16.02 -14.95
N ILE A 555 -19.01 16.27 -16.02
CA ILE A 555 -20.31 15.62 -16.23
C ILE A 555 -20.15 14.10 -16.41
N ARG A 556 -19.05 13.61 -16.97
CA ARG A 556 -18.75 12.18 -17.04
C ARG A 556 -18.33 11.61 -15.69
N GLU A 557 -17.47 12.28 -14.92
CA GLU A 557 -16.99 11.77 -13.62
C GLU A 557 -18.08 11.76 -12.55
N VAL A 558 -18.84 12.85 -12.40
CA VAL A 558 -20.06 12.90 -11.57
C VAL A 558 -21.12 11.88 -12.05
N HIS A 559 -20.94 11.27 -13.23
CA HIS A 559 -21.86 10.27 -13.78
C HIS A 559 -21.29 8.85 -13.95
N SER A 560 -19.98 8.64 -13.77
CA SER A 560 -19.32 7.33 -13.78
C SER A 560 -18.79 6.92 -12.40
N SER A 561 -18.48 7.90 -11.54
CA SER A 561 -18.00 7.70 -10.16
C SER A 561 -19.15 7.82 -9.16
N ARG A 562 -20.38 7.45 -9.56
CA ARG A 562 -21.61 7.62 -8.77
C ARG A 562 -21.72 6.66 -7.57
N VAL A 563 -20.86 5.65 -7.53
CA VAL A 563 -20.91 4.54 -6.59
C VAL A 563 -20.07 4.89 -5.37
N ILE A 564 -20.76 5.21 -4.28
CA ILE A 564 -20.20 5.47 -2.95
C ILE A 564 -20.15 4.12 -2.21
N ARG A 565 -19.09 3.86 -1.43
CA ARG A 565 -19.02 2.70 -0.54
C ARG A 565 -19.43 3.14 0.87
N LEU A 566 -20.65 2.81 1.29
CA LEU A 566 -21.21 3.27 2.58
C LEU A 566 -20.69 2.44 3.76
N ARG A 567 -20.57 1.13 3.58
CA ARG A 567 -20.10 0.21 4.60
C ARG A 567 -19.20 -0.85 3.97
N LYS A 568 -18.18 -1.26 4.70
CA LYS A 568 -17.38 -2.45 4.40
C LYS A 568 -17.78 -3.58 5.33
N ASP A 569 -17.54 -4.80 4.88
CA ASP A 569 -17.60 -6.00 5.73
C ASP A 569 -18.91 -6.11 6.53
N VAL A 570 -20.03 -6.10 5.79
CA VAL A 570 -21.37 -6.24 6.39
C VAL A 570 -21.72 -7.70 6.64
N ALA A 571 -22.43 -7.93 7.73
CA ALA A 571 -23.01 -9.23 8.03
C ALA A 571 -24.06 -9.63 6.97
N PHE A 572 -24.25 -10.93 6.80
CA PHE A 572 -25.06 -11.49 5.71
C PHE A 572 -26.56 -11.14 5.80
N ASP A 573 -27.06 -10.77 6.97
CA ASP A 573 -28.43 -10.26 7.16
C ASP A 573 -28.65 -8.91 6.48
N VAL A 574 -27.64 -8.03 6.44
CA VAL A 574 -27.67 -6.80 5.65
C VAL A 574 -27.71 -7.10 4.15
N VAL A 575 -27.03 -8.17 3.71
CA VAL A 575 -27.02 -8.60 2.31
C VAL A 575 -28.38 -9.15 1.91
N ASP A 576 -28.91 -10.09 2.70
CA ASP A 576 -30.23 -10.70 2.53
C ASP A 576 -31.35 -9.63 2.53
N LEU A 577 -31.29 -8.64 3.43
CA LEU A 577 -32.24 -7.52 3.50
C LEU A 577 -32.27 -6.66 2.23
N ILE A 578 -31.11 -6.42 1.59
CA ILE A 578 -31.02 -5.59 0.36
C ILE A 578 -31.41 -6.40 -0.88
N GLU A 579 -30.96 -7.65 -0.98
CA GLU A 579 -31.21 -8.50 -2.16
C GLU A 579 -32.65 -9.08 -2.20
N GLN A 580 -33.34 -9.21 -1.06
CA GLN A 580 -34.76 -9.62 -1.02
C GLN A 580 -35.74 -8.54 -1.53
N ASP A 581 -35.48 -7.26 -1.26
CA ASP A 581 -36.28 -6.14 -1.78
C ASP A 581 -35.41 -4.95 -2.25
N PRO A 582 -34.79 -5.05 -3.44
CA PRO A 582 -34.06 -3.93 -4.05
C PRO A 582 -34.95 -2.72 -4.38
N GLY A 583 -36.28 -2.88 -4.36
CA GLY A 583 -37.26 -1.81 -4.58
C GLY A 583 -37.41 -0.89 -3.37
N ALA A 584 -37.35 -1.43 -2.15
CA ALA A 584 -37.30 -0.66 -0.90
C ALA A 584 -35.97 0.07 -0.70
N TYR A 585 -34.90 -0.41 -1.33
CA TYR A 585 -33.53 0.09 -1.17
C TYR A 585 -32.94 0.71 -2.47
N PRO A 586 -33.65 1.67 -3.12
CA PRO A 586 -33.33 2.11 -4.47
C PRO A 586 -31.93 2.73 -4.57
N GLY A 587 -31.05 2.06 -5.34
CA GLY A 587 -29.68 2.49 -5.57
C GLY A 587 -28.66 1.99 -4.54
N LEU A 588 -29.09 1.27 -3.50
CA LEU A 588 -28.19 0.42 -2.74
C LEU A 588 -28.00 -0.91 -3.47
N PHE A 589 -26.81 -1.49 -3.39
CA PHE A 589 -26.49 -2.81 -3.92
C PHE A 589 -25.26 -3.38 -3.20
N VAL A 590 -25.15 -4.70 -3.17
CA VAL A 590 -24.05 -5.39 -2.50
C VAL A 590 -23.00 -5.84 -3.51
N VAL A 591 -21.72 -5.78 -3.13
CA VAL A 591 -20.63 -6.43 -3.88
C VAL A 591 -19.79 -7.25 -2.91
N GLU A 592 -19.61 -8.54 -3.22
CA GLU A 592 -18.59 -9.37 -2.57
C GLU A 592 -17.20 -8.79 -2.83
N ASN A 593 -16.47 -8.48 -1.76
CA ASN A 593 -15.15 -7.87 -1.79
C ASN A 593 -14.26 -8.60 -0.76
N PRO A 594 -13.65 -9.74 -1.14
CA PRO A 594 -13.00 -10.65 -0.20
C PRO A 594 -11.98 -9.96 0.72
N HIS A 595 -12.06 -10.27 2.00
CA HIS A 595 -11.14 -9.76 3.02
C HIS A 595 -10.02 -10.77 3.26
N ARG A 596 -8.81 -10.28 3.52
CA ARG A 596 -7.65 -11.14 3.81
C ARG A 596 -7.50 -11.34 5.31
N ASP A 597 -7.76 -12.56 5.76
CA ASP A 597 -7.55 -12.99 7.14
C ASP A 597 -6.19 -13.69 7.34
N TYR A 598 -5.70 -13.64 8.58
CA TYR A 598 -4.42 -14.17 9.04
C TYR A 598 -4.61 -14.89 10.39
N PRO A 599 -5.11 -16.15 10.40
CA PRO A 599 -5.41 -16.88 11.63
C PRO A 599 -4.22 -16.92 12.61
N GLY A 600 -4.49 -16.59 13.87
CA GLY A 600 -3.47 -16.63 14.95
C GLY A 600 -2.37 -15.56 14.86
N SER A 601 -2.29 -14.77 13.79
CA SER A 601 -1.26 -13.73 13.58
C SER A 601 0.20 -14.21 13.75
N LEU A 602 0.50 -15.46 13.39
CA LEU A 602 1.85 -16.03 13.47
C LEU A 602 2.81 -15.38 12.46
N ALA A 603 4.04 -15.03 12.91
CA ALA A 603 5.12 -14.50 12.06
C ALA A 603 4.71 -13.47 10.97
N PRO A 604 3.98 -12.37 11.29
CA PRO A 604 3.38 -11.49 10.27
C PRO A 604 4.42 -10.66 9.50
N GLN A 605 5.65 -10.52 10.00
CA GLN A 605 6.81 -10.00 9.27
C GLN A 605 7.22 -10.91 8.10
N ILE A 606 6.97 -12.22 8.23
CA ILE A 606 7.30 -13.27 7.24
C ILE A 606 6.15 -13.50 6.29
N LEU A 607 4.94 -13.78 6.80
CA LEU A 607 3.73 -13.90 5.97
C LEU A 607 3.53 -12.64 5.13
N GLY A 608 3.75 -11.48 5.76
CA GLY A 608 3.44 -10.18 5.16
C GLY A 608 1.95 -9.90 5.16
N LEU A 609 1.61 -8.64 4.89
CA LEU A 609 0.23 -8.19 4.83
C LEU A 609 -0.12 -7.65 3.45
N VAL A 610 -1.38 -7.86 3.05
CA VAL A 610 -1.94 -7.16 1.89
C VAL A 610 -2.03 -5.65 2.12
N SER A 611 -1.88 -4.91 1.04
CA SER A 611 -1.93 -3.45 0.96
C SER A 611 -3.02 -3.01 -0.01
N ALA A 612 -3.62 -1.86 0.25
CA ALA A 612 -4.40 -1.13 -0.75
C ALA A 612 -3.50 -0.71 -1.93
N PRO A 613 -4.06 -0.45 -3.13
CA PRO A 613 -3.26 -0.13 -4.30
C PRO A 613 -2.58 1.22 -4.09
N SER A 614 -1.29 1.33 -4.41
CA SER A 614 -0.58 2.61 -4.28
C SER A 614 -1.18 3.64 -5.23
N GLU A 615 -1.03 4.92 -4.90
CA GLU A 615 -1.59 6.00 -5.71
C GLU A 615 -1.10 5.95 -7.18
N ARG A 616 0.15 5.52 -7.39
CA ARG A 616 0.72 5.28 -8.72
C ARG A 616 0.03 4.15 -9.48
N GLU A 617 -0.45 3.11 -8.80
CA GLU A 617 -1.20 2.01 -9.41
C GLU A 617 -2.64 2.44 -9.72
N LEU A 618 -3.28 3.19 -8.82
CA LEU A 618 -4.60 3.80 -9.08
C LEU A 618 -4.56 4.72 -10.29
N ARG A 619 -3.52 5.57 -10.39
CA ARG A 619 -3.25 6.44 -11.56
C ARG A 619 -3.05 5.60 -12.82
N ARG A 620 -2.17 4.58 -12.82
CA ARG A 620 -1.99 3.69 -13.98
C ARG A 620 -3.30 3.00 -14.42
N TYR A 621 -4.11 2.54 -13.47
CA TYR A 621 -5.42 1.95 -13.80
C TYR A 621 -6.38 2.99 -14.41
N GLN A 622 -6.39 4.22 -13.89
CA GLN A 622 -7.18 5.33 -14.44
C GLN A 622 -6.73 5.72 -15.86
N ASP A 623 -5.41 5.79 -16.11
CA ASP A 623 -4.82 6.08 -17.42
C ASP A 623 -5.19 4.99 -18.44
N LEU A 624 -4.97 3.72 -18.10
CA LEU A 624 -5.37 2.58 -18.93
C LEU A 624 -6.89 2.57 -19.17
N ARG A 625 -7.71 2.92 -18.18
CA ARG A 625 -9.16 3.10 -18.36
C ARG A 625 -9.52 4.30 -19.23
N ALA A 626 -8.73 5.36 -19.27
CA ALA A 626 -8.96 6.50 -20.15
C ALA A 626 -8.67 6.09 -21.61
N GLU A 627 -7.50 5.52 -21.86
CA GLU A 627 -7.08 5.05 -23.19
C GLU A 627 -7.99 3.94 -23.74
N GLU A 628 -8.38 2.97 -22.90
CA GLU A 628 -9.34 1.91 -23.26
C GLU A 628 -10.67 2.53 -23.74
N ARG A 629 -11.19 3.53 -23.01
CA ARG A 629 -12.44 4.22 -23.35
C ARG A 629 -12.29 5.21 -24.52
N GLU A 630 -11.10 5.69 -24.84
CA GLU A 630 -10.85 6.51 -26.03
C GLU A 630 -10.81 5.62 -27.28
N LEU A 631 -9.96 4.59 -27.27
CA LEU A 631 -9.86 3.60 -28.35
C LEU A 631 -11.20 2.91 -28.58
N ALA A 632 -11.94 2.54 -27.53
CA ALA A 632 -13.26 1.93 -27.65
C ALA A 632 -14.26 2.76 -28.50
N ARG A 633 -14.14 4.11 -28.48
CA ARG A 633 -15.03 5.03 -29.20
C ARG A 633 -14.67 5.27 -30.67
N LEU A 634 -13.50 4.81 -31.12
CA LEU A 634 -13.08 4.97 -32.51
C LEU A 634 -13.94 4.06 -33.40
N LEU A 635 -14.74 4.70 -34.25
CA LEU A 635 -15.67 4.06 -35.22
C LEU A 635 -14.96 3.11 -36.19
N GLU A 636 -13.75 3.49 -36.58
CA GLU A 636 -12.76 2.66 -37.27
C GLU A 636 -11.43 2.81 -36.52
N ARG A 637 -10.67 1.71 -36.37
CA ARG A 637 -9.32 1.70 -35.81
C ARG A 637 -8.34 1.31 -36.89
N THR A 638 -7.19 1.98 -36.94
CA THR A 638 -6.04 1.47 -37.70
C THR A 638 -5.56 0.14 -37.09
N PRO A 639 -4.78 -0.69 -37.82
CA PRO A 639 -4.20 -1.90 -37.27
C PRO A 639 -3.41 -1.64 -35.97
N ASP A 640 -2.66 -0.54 -35.92
CA ASP A 640 -1.89 -0.13 -34.73
C ASP A 640 -2.81 0.24 -33.55
N GLN A 641 -3.95 0.88 -33.81
CA GLN A 641 -4.94 1.23 -32.79
C GLN A 641 -5.71 0.01 -32.27
N GLU A 642 -6.01 -0.97 -33.12
CA GLU A 642 -6.61 -2.25 -32.68
C GLU A 642 -5.60 -3.08 -31.88
N GLN A 643 -4.32 -3.11 -32.30
CA GLN A 643 -3.24 -3.73 -31.53
C GLN A 643 -3.05 -3.03 -30.17
N ARG A 644 -3.06 -1.69 -30.12
CA ARG A 644 -2.99 -0.94 -28.86
C ARG A 644 -4.22 -1.19 -28.00
N TYR A 645 -5.43 -1.27 -28.57
CA TYR A 645 -6.65 -1.59 -27.82
C TYR A 645 -6.58 -2.98 -27.18
N ALA A 646 -6.09 -3.98 -27.90
CA ALA A 646 -5.85 -5.32 -27.35
C ALA A 646 -4.79 -5.32 -26.24
N LEU A 647 -3.68 -4.59 -26.41
CA LEU A 647 -2.63 -4.44 -25.39
C LEU A 647 -3.16 -3.73 -24.13
N VAL A 648 -3.84 -2.58 -24.28
CA VAL A 648 -4.43 -1.81 -23.17
C VAL A 648 -5.44 -2.65 -22.41
N ARG A 649 -6.28 -3.45 -23.09
CA ARG A 649 -7.18 -4.41 -22.43
C ARG A 649 -6.43 -5.48 -21.62
N GLY A 650 -5.28 -5.96 -22.10
CA GLY A 650 -4.41 -6.88 -21.36
C GLY A 650 -3.77 -6.21 -20.13
N GLU A 651 -3.19 -5.03 -20.29
CA GLU A 651 -2.63 -4.23 -19.19
C GLU A 651 -3.70 -3.90 -18.13
N LEU A 652 -4.91 -3.54 -18.57
CA LEU A 652 -6.06 -3.25 -17.73
C LEU A 652 -6.61 -4.49 -17.01
N ALA A 653 -6.48 -5.69 -17.59
CA ALA A 653 -6.84 -6.94 -16.92
C ALA A 653 -5.85 -7.31 -15.81
N ALA A 654 -4.57 -6.94 -15.96
CA ALA A 654 -3.51 -7.20 -14.98
C ALA A 654 -3.37 -6.11 -13.89
N ALA A 655 -3.69 -4.85 -14.19
CA ALA A 655 -3.54 -3.72 -13.26
C ALA A 655 -4.39 -3.89 -11.99
N VAL A 656 -3.90 -3.42 -10.83
CA VAL A 656 -4.68 -3.44 -9.59
C VAL A 656 -5.82 -2.41 -9.69
N ALA A 657 -7.06 -2.84 -9.45
CA ALA A 657 -8.23 -1.98 -9.57
C ALA A 657 -8.56 -1.26 -8.24
N PRO A 658 -9.23 -0.09 -8.27
CA PRO A 658 -9.64 0.62 -7.07
C PRO A 658 -10.54 -0.25 -6.18
N GLY A 659 -10.11 -0.45 -4.92
CA GLY A 659 -10.82 -1.28 -3.94
C GLY A 659 -10.29 -2.71 -3.82
N GLU A 660 -9.50 -3.20 -4.76
CA GLU A 660 -8.74 -4.45 -4.61
C GLU A 660 -7.57 -4.29 -3.64
N VAL A 661 -6.96 -5.41 -3.26
CA VAL A 661 -5.68 -5.46 -2.56
C VAL A 661 -4.59 -6.17 -3.37
N ARG A 662 -3.35 -6.05 -2.90
CA ARG A 662 -2.15 -6.75 -3.40
C ARG A 662 -1.22 -7.05 -2.23
N GLY A 663 -0.34 -8.04 -2.33
CA GLY A 663 0.72 -8.25 -1.33
C GLY A 663 1.60 -7.02 -1.12
N GLY A 664 1.73 -6.55 0.12
CA GLY A 664 2.50 -5.35 0.46
C GLY A 664 3.96 -5.63 0.83
N PHE A 665 4.20 -6.68 1.61
CA PHE A 665 5.52 -7.20 1.98
C PHE A 665 5.45 -8.73 2.24
N GLY A 666 6.53 -9.35 2.69
CA GLY A 666 6.59 -10.78 3.09
C GLY A 666 6.28 -11.76 1.95
N VAL A 667 5.82 -12.97 2.31
CA VAL A 667 5.32 -14.02 1.40
C VAL A 667 4.22 -13.46 0.49
N GLU A 668 3.30 -12.66 1.03
CA GLU A 668 2.22 -12.01 0.29
C GLU A 668 2.74 -11.22 -0.93
N ALA A 669 3.82 -10.45 -0.77
CA ALA A 669 4.42 -9.69 -1.87
C ALA A 669 5.38 -10.50 -2.74
N THR A 670 6.11 -11.46 -2.17
CA THR A 670 7.00 -12.36 -2.94
C THR A 670 6.18 -13.25 -3.87
N CYS A 671 5.04 -13.76 -3.40
CA CYS A 671 4.18 -14.72 -4.11
C CYS A 671 2.95 -14.08 -4.75
N GLU A 672 2.84 -12.75 -4.84
CA GLU A 672 1.67 -12.05 -5.42
C GLU A 672 1.33 -12.60 -6.83
N GLU A 673 2.30 -12.95 -7.67
CA GLU A 673 2.04 -13.51 -9.01
C GLU A 673 1.37 -14.91 -9.00
N THR A 674 1.24 -15.56 -7.84
CA THR A 674 0.56 -16.85 -7.65
C THR A 674 -0.64 -16.75 -6.70
N LEU A 675 -0.49 -16.02 -5.60
CA LEU A 675 -1.56 -15.73 -4.66
C LEU A 675 -2.64 -14.85 -5.29
N ARG A 676 -2.30 -13.95 -6.21
CA ARG A 676 -3.27 -13.12 -6.94
C ARG A 676 -4.00 -13.96 -7.98
N GLY A 677 -5.30 -14.12 -7.79
CA GLY A 677 -6.20 -14.62 -8.83
C GLY A 677 -6.39 -13.64 -9.99
N ALA A 678 -7.32 -13.95 -10.88
CA ALA A 678 -7.70 -13.07 -11.98
C ALA A 678 -9.18 -12.68 -11.87
N ARG A 679 -9.46 -11.38 -11.99
CA ARG A 679 -10.83 -10.82 -12.08
C ARG A 679 -11.66 -11.59 -13.09
N GLY A 680 -12.89 -11.92 -12.70
CA GLY A 680 -13.94 -12.28 -13.65
C GLY A 680 -14.55 -11.02 -14.24
N SER A 681 -15.37 -11.18 -15.27
CA SER A 681 -16.21 -10.10 -15.76
C SER A 681 -17.51 -10.62 -16.35
N PHE A 682 -18.58 -9.85 -16.19
CA PHE A 682 -19.85 -10.08 -16.86
C PHE A 682 -20.21 -8.86 -17.70
N VAL A 683 -20.50 -9.11 -18.97
CA VAL A 683 -20.90 -8.08 -19.94
C VAL A 683 -22.41 -8.10 -20.06
N VAL A 684 -23.02 -7.03 -19.55
CA VAL A 684 -24.46 -6.83 -19.48
C VAL A 684 -24.90 -5.85 -20.56
N LEU A 685 -25.98 -6.14 -21.28
CA LEU A 685 -26.66 -5.13 -22.09
C LEU A 685 -27.56 -4.27 -21.19
N SER A 686 -27.25 -2.98 -21.11
CA SER A 686 -28.16 -1.97 -20.56
C SER A 686 -29.28 -1.66 -21.56
N GLU A 687 -30.46 -2.22 -21.34
CA GLU A 687 -31.70 -1.78 -21.99
C GLU A 687 -32.40 -0.69 -21.15
N ASP A 688 -33.45 -0.09 -21.71
CA ASP A 688 -34.21 0.99 -21.08
C ASP A 688 -35.16 0.46 -19.96
N GLU A 689 -35.75 1.38 -19.18
CA GLU A 689 -36.26 1.23 -17.78
C GLU A 689 -37.34 0.14 -17.48
N GLU A 690 -37.66 -0.78 -18.41
CA GLU A 690 -38.77 -1.77 -18.30
C GLU A 690 -38.37 -3.25 -18.51
N ARG A 691 -37.08 -3.59 -18.64
CA ARG A 691 -36.63 -4.98 -18.87
C ARG A 691 -35.45 -5.43 -18.02
N THR A 692 -35.46 -6.72 -17.66
CA THR A 692 -34.31 -7.40 -17.03
C THR A 692 -33.09 -7.35 -17.95
N PRO A 693 -31.89 -7.02 -17.44
CA PRO A 693 -30.69 -6.93 -18.27
C PRO A 693 -30.35 -8.28 -18.92
N THR A 694 -29.90 -8.25 -20.18
CA THR A 694 -29.48 -9.48 -20.88
C THR A 694 -27.99 -9.72 -20.68
N GLU A 695 -27.65 -10.89 -20.14
CA GLU A 695 -26.27 -11.40 -20.10
C GLU A 695 -25.79 -11.75 -21.51
N LEU A 696 -24.58 -11.32 -21.88
CA LEU A 696 -24.02 -11.56 -23.21
C LEU A 696 -22.68 -12.29 -23.19
N THR A 697 -21.83 -11.98 -22.20
CA THR A 697 -20.55 -12.67 -22.01
C THR A 697 -20.26 -12.79 -20.52
N TYR A 698 -20.18 -14.02 -20.02
CA TYR A 698 -19.67 -14.33 -18.68
C TYR A 698 -18.24 -14.90 -18.79
N GLN A 699 -17.30 -14.26 -18.10
CA GLN A 699 -15.95 -14.78 -17.89
C GLN A 699 -15.78 -14.99 -16.37
N PRO A 700 -15.70 -16.25 -15.89
CA PRO A 700 -15.58 -16.52 -14.46
C PRO A 700 -14.27 -15.94 -13.90
N PRO A 701 -14.28 -15.48 -12.63
CA PRO A 701 -13.05 -15.19 -11.93
C PRO A 701 -12.23 -16.47 -11.75
N ARG A 702 -10.92 -16.31 -11.65
CA ARG A 702 -10.01 -17.41 -11.28
C ARG A 702 -9.46 -17.10 -9.91
N ALA A 703 -9.60 -18.03 -8.97
CA ALA A 703 -8.91 -17.91 -7.69
C ALA A 703 -7.39 -17.88 -7.90
N GLY A 704 -6.67 -17.29 -6.95
CA GLY A 704 -5.24 -17.50 -6.81
C GLY A 704 -4.93 -18.96 -6.47
N GLN A 705 -3.67 -19.34 -6.62
CA GLN A 705 -3.20 -20.68 -6.27
C GLN A 705 -2.50 -20.64 -4.91
N ASP A 706 -2.61 -21.73 -4.17
CA ASP A 706 -2.06 -21.84 -2.82
C ASP A 706 -0.52 -21.87 -2.83
N VAL A 707 0.05 -21.48 -1.69
CA VAL A 707 1.49 -21.49 -1.41
C VAL A 707 1.72 -22.22 -0.09
N ARG A 708 2.54 -23.28 -0.09
CA ARG A 708 2.97 -23.98 1.12
C ARG A 708 4.36 -23.53 1.51
N LEU A 709 4.51 -23.07 2.75
CA LEU A 709 5.78 -22.69 3.34
C LEU A 709 6.47 -23.89 3.98
N SER A 710 7.78 -23.77 4.20
CA SER A 710 8.52 -24.68 5.08
C SER A 710 8.29 -24.42 6.57
N LEU A 711 7.69 -23.27 6.90
CA LEU A 711 7.40 -22.85 8.26
C LEU A 711 6.56 -23.94 8.95
N ASP A 712 6.93 -24.25 10.18
CA ASP A 712 6.24 -25.22 11.03
C ASP A 712 5.51 -24.43 12.12
N ALA A 713 4.17 -24.36 12.06
CA ALA A 713 3.42 -23.46 12.93
C ALA A 713 3.59 -23.78 14.44
N PRO A 714 3.52 -25.06 14.88
CA PRO A 714 3.88 -25.46 16.23
C PRO A 714 5.31 -25.07 16.64
N LEU A 715 6.34 -25.37 15.82
CA LEU A 715 7.73 -25.05 16.19
C LEU A 715 7.99 -23.52 16.18
N GLN A 716 7.38 -22.77 15.26
CA GLN A 716 7.48 -21.31 15.24
C GLN A 716 6.85 -20.70 16.51
N GLN A 717 5.67 -21.17 16.92
CA GLN A 717 5.03 -20.70 18.16
C GLN A 717 5.85 -21.07 19.39
N ALA A 718 6.39 -22.30 19.46
CA ALA A 718 7.27 -22.72 20.54
C ALA A 718 8.57 -21.89 20.59
N ALA A 719 9.13 -21.51 19.45
CA ALA A 719 10.29 -20.63 19.35
C ALA A 719 9.99 -19.18 19.76
N GLU A 720 8.83 -18.64 19.39
CA GLU A 720 8.39 -17.31 19.82
C GLU A 720 8.13 -17.26 21.34
N GLN A 721 7.61 -18.33 21.95
CA GLN A 721 7.44 -18.46 23.39
C GLN A 721 8.77 -18.68 24.13
N ALA A 722 9.63 -19.59 23.65
CA ALA A 722 10.94 -19.89 24.25
C ALA A 722 11.89 -18.67 24.28
N ILE A 723 11.70 -17.70 23.38
CA ILE A 723 12.36 -16.39 23.45
C ILE A 723 11.95 -15.62 24.71
N LEU A 724 10.67 -15.65 25.10
CA LEU A 724 10.18 -14.97 26.31
C LEU A 724 10.69 -15.70 27.56
N ASP A 725 10.57 -17.03 27.58
CA ASP A 725 10.93 -17.86 28.73
C ASP A 725 12.45 -17.82 28.99
N GLY A 726 13.27 -17.96 27.94
CA GLY A 726 14.73 -17.87 28.05
C GLY A 726 15.24 -16.47 28.43
N TYR A 727 14.52 -15.40 28.07
CA TYR A 727 14.81 -14.04 28.56
C TYR A 727 14.39 -13.85 30.03
N ALA A 728 13.35 -14.54 30.50
CA ALA A 728 12.95 -14.52 31.91
C ALA A 728 13.99 -15.24 32.80
N LEU A 729 14.43 -16.45 32.41
CA LEU A 729 15.52 -17.17 33.09
C LEU A 729 16.80 -16.32 33.15
N ALA A 730 17.22 -15.74 32.01
CA ALA A 730 18.36 -14.83 31.96
C ALA A 730 18.22 -13.63 32.92
N ALA A 731 17.00 -13.10 33.12
CA ALA A 731 16.76 -12.00 34.05
C ALA A 731 16.86 -12.44 35.53
N GLU A 732 16.42 -13.66 35.85
CA GLU A 732 16.56 -14.24 37.19
C GLU A 732 18.02 -14.54 37.52
N GLU A 733 18.75 -15.19 36.61
CA GLU A 733 20.20 -15.42 36.73
C GLU A 733 20.99 -14.10 36.85
N ALA A 734 20.70 -13.12 35.99
CA ALA A 734 21.34 -11.81 36.05
C ALA A 734 21.07 -11.09 37.38
N ALA A 735 19.87 -11.26 37.97
CA ALA A 735 19.56 -10.73 39.30
C ALA A 735 20.34 -11.45 40.41
N VAL A 736 20.45 -12.79 40.36
CA VAL A 736 21.24 -13.59 41.31
C VAL A 736 22.74 -13.25 41.24
N HIS A 737 23.27 -13.06 40.03
CA HIS A 737 24.66 -12.65 39.81
C HIS A 737 24.94 -11.15 40.02
N GLY A 738 23.93 -10.36 40.38
CA GLY A 738 24.09 -8.96 40.76
C GLY A 738 24.37 -7.99 39.61
N TYR A 739 23.88 -8.29 38.40
CA TYR A 739 23.96 -7.37 37.27
C TYR A 739 23.16 -6.08 37.54
N GLY A 740 23.61 -4.97 36.93
CA GLY A 740 23.00 -3.66 37.14
C GLY A 740 21.61 -3.52 36.49
N ALA A 741 20.78 -2.63 37.04
CA ALA A 741 19.38 -2.45 36.61
C ALA A 741 19.17 -2.29 35.10
N ALA A 742 20.07 -1.62 34.38
CA ALA A 742 19.98 -1.46 32.92
C ALA A 742 20.07 -2.77 32.12
N VAL A 743 20.67 -3.83 32.70
CA VAL A 743 20.69 -5.18 32.11
C VAL A 743 19.34 -5.86 32.36
N LEU A 744 18.81 -5.78 33.58
CA LEU A 744 17.49 -6.31 33.94
C LEU A 744 16.36 -5.63 33.15
N GLU A 745 16.44 -4.31 32.94
CA GLU A 745 15.49 -3.54 32.11
C GLU A 745 15.54 -3.93 30.62
N ALA A 746 16.69 -4.40 30.12
CA ALA A 746 16.84 -4.90 28.76
C ALA A 746 16.38 -6.37 28.62
N LEU A 747 16.63 -7.20 29.63
CA LEU A 747 16.12 -8.57 29.68
C LEU A 747 14.59 -8.61 29.87
N ALA A 748 14.01 -7.62 30.55
CA ALA A 748 12.57 -7.40 30.59
C ALA A 748 11.95 -6.96 29.25
N GLN A 749 12.75 -6.78 28.18
CA GLN A 749 12.30 -6.41 26.84
C GLN A 749 12.92 -7.33 25.77
N PRO A 750 12.37 -8.54 25.54
CA PRO A 750 12.97 -9.52 24.63
C PRO A 750 13.17 -9.00 23.21
N ARG A 751 14.45 -8.87 22.81
CA ARG A 751 14.89 -8.38 21.48
C ARG A 751 15.65 -9.46 20.74
N CYS A 752 14.99 -10.58 20.49
CA CYS A 752 15.62 -11.79 19.96
C CYS A 752 15.34 -12.03 18.47
N GLY A 753 16.24 -12.74 17.78
CA GLY A 753 15.98 -13.40 16.51
C GLY A 753 16.51 -14.84 16.53
N PHE A 754 15.66 -15.81 16.22
CA PHE A 754 15.96 -17.25 16.29
C PHE A 754 15.61 -17.92 14.95
N VAL A 755 16.53 -18.75 14.45
CA VAL A 755 16.39 -19.55 13.23
C VAL A 755 16.58 -21.03 13.55
N LEU A 756 15.76 -21.87 12.93
CA LEU A 756 16.04 -23.30 12.73
C LEU A 756 16.06 -23.58 11.22
N LEU A 757 17.12 -24.23 10.74
CA LEU A 757 17.38 -24.58 9.34
C LEU A 757 17.48 -26.10 9.23
N ASP A 758 16.62 -26.70 8.41
CA ASP A 758 16.59 -28.13 8.12
C ASP A 758 17.75 -28.51 7.19
N LEU A 759 18.57 -29.47 7.60
CA LEU A 759 19.79 -29.90 6.91
C LEU A 759 19.53 -31.06 5.94
N GLU A 760 18.30 -31.59 5.88
CA GLU A 760 17.90 -32.58 4.88
C GLU A 760 17.70 -31.92 3.49
N ASP A 761 17.13 -30.71 3.45
CA ASP A 761 16.69 -30.05 2.22
C ASP A 761 16.84 -28.51 2.18
N GLY A 762 17.46 -27.90 3.20
CA GLY A 762 17.67 -26.45 3.30
C GLY A 762 16.42 -25.64 3.65
N SER A 763 15.33 -26.29 4.07
CA SER A 763 14.09 -25.61 4.44
C SER A 763 14.19 -24.88 5.79
N VAL A 764 13.36 -23.86 6.02
CA VAL A 764 13.38 -23.04 7.24
C VAL A 764 12.09 -23.25 8.04
N PRO A 765 12.03 -24.21 8.98
CA PRO A 765 10.85 -24.44 9.83
C PRO A 765 10.62 -23.37 10.90
N VAL A 766 11.67 -22.71 11.39
CA VAL A 766 11.56 -21.62 12.39
C VAL A 766 12.32 -20.39 11.93
N LEU A 767 11.66 -19.25 11.99
CA LEU A 767 12.16 -17.92 11.66
C LEU A 767 11.51 -16.91 12.61
N ALA A 768 11.84 -16.97 13.89
CA ALA A 768 11.20 -16.21 14.97
C ALA A 768 11.87 -14.85 15.24
N THR A 769 11.10 -13.90 15.77
CA THR A 769 11.57 -12.54 16.09
C THR A 769 10.77 -11.92 17.24
N ALA A 770 11.45 -11.25 18.16
CA ALA A 770 10.84 -10.53 19.28
C ALA A 770 11.37 -9.09 19.41
N PRO A 771 10.56 -8.11 19.84
CA PRO A 771 9.11 -8.17 19.83
C PRO A 771 8.56 -8.37 18.41
N SER A 772 7.34 -8.89 18.33
CA SER A 772 6.52 -8.94 17.12
C SER A 772 5.36 -7.94 17.22
N PHE A 773 4.39 -7.98 16.31
CA PHE A 773 3.15 -7.19 16.34
C PHE A 773 1.95 -8.05 15.91
N ASP A 774 0.74 -7.68 16.31
CA ASP A 774 -0.48 -8.34 15.81
C ASP A 774 -1.06 -7.61 14.56
N VAL A 775 -1.81 -8.34 13.73
CA VAL A 775 -2.31 -7.81 12.44
C VAL A 775 -3.37 -6.72 12.63
N ALA A 776 -4.17 -6.78 13.69
CA ALA A 776 -5.15 -5.75 14.04
C ALA A 776 -4.46 -4.50 14.63
N GLU A 777 -3.39 -4.66 15.42
CA GLU A 777 -2.54 -3.55 15.87
C GLU A 777 -1.87 -2.85 14.69
N TYR A 778 -1.27 -3.58 13.76
CA TYR A 778 -0.69 -3.01 12.53
C TYR A 778 -1.72 -2.20 11.73
N ARG A 779 -2.93 -2.76 11.55
CA ARG A 779 -4.04 -2.09 10.86
C ARG A 779 -4.57 -0.86 11.63
N ARG A 780 -4.47 -0.85 12.96
CA ARG A 780 -4.99 0.21 13.85
C ARG A 780 -4.00 1.35 14.08
N SER A 781 -2.70 1.06 14.19
CA SER A 781 -1.68 2.02 14.66
C SER A 781 -0.27 1.75 14.12
N TYR A 782 -0.13 1.56 12.80
CA TYR A 782 1.17 1.46 12.12
C TYR A 782 2.18 2.55 12.54
N SER A 783 1.71 3.79 12.76
CA SER A 783 2.54 4.91 13.20
C SER A 783 3.14 4.75 14.60
N ALA A 784 2.47 4.01 15.51
CA ALA A 784 3.04 3.66 16.81
C ALA A 784 4.13 2.59 16.66
N LEU A 785 3.84 1.50 15.94
CA LEU A 785 4.80 0.42 15.65
C LEU A 785 6.06 0.91 14.90
N ALA A 786 5.91 1.93 14.06
CA ALA A 786 7.02 2.57 13.34
C ALA A 786 7.83 3.57 14.19
N ALA A 787 7.25 4.08 15.29
CA ALA A 787 7.91 4.98 16.23
C ALA A 787 8.52 4.26 17.45
N ASP A 788 8.11 3.02 17.71
CA ASP A 788 8.55 2.20 18.85
C ASP A 788 10.08 1.98 18.85
N PRO A 789 10.79 2.37 19.94
CA PRO A 789 12.21 2.09 20.12
C PRO A 789 12.60 0.60 20.02
N ALA A 790 11.74 -0.32 20.42
CA ALA A 790 11.97 -1.77 20.35
C ALA A 790 11.79 -2.34 18.93
N ARG A 791 11.15 -1.58 18.02
CA ARG A 791 10.98 -1.87 16.59
C ARG A 791 10.38 -3.25 16.27
N PRO A 792 9.12 -3.52 16.62
CA PRO A 792 8.42 -4.77 16.30
C PRO A 792 8.25 -4.99 14.78
N LEU A 793 8.29 -3.93 13.96
CA LEU A 793 8.30 -4.02 12.50
C LEU A 793 9.62 -4.59 11.90
N ARG A 794 10.57 -5.03 12.73
CA ARG A 794 11.89 -5.51 12.29
C ARG A 794 12.06 -7.00 12.56
N HIS A 795 12.33 -7.76 11.50
CA HIS A 795 12.72 -9.15 11.63
C HIS A 795 14.19 -9.30 12.03
N ARG A 796 14.45 -9.77 13.26
CA ARG A 796 15.81 -9.92 13.81
C ARG A 796 16.59 -11.08 13.21
N ALA A 797 15.94 -12.25 13.05
CA ALA A 797 16.54 -13.43 12.43
C ALA A 797 17.06 -13.23 10.99
N LEU A 798 16.45 -12.32 10.22
CA LEU A 798 16.90 -11.93 8.88
C LEU A 798 17.85 -10.71 8.87
N ALA A 799 18.00 -10.02 10.00
CA ALA A 799 18.73 -8.77 10.15
C ALA A 799 18.14 -7.59 9.32
N GLY A 800 16.81 -7.42 9.35
CA GLY A 800 16.11 -6.38 8.58
C GLY A 800 16.18 -4.97 9.16
N ASN A 801 15.77 -3.98 8.38
CA ASN A 801 15.52 -2.58 8.79
C ASN A 801 16.67 -1.88 9.56
N PHE A 802 17.92 -2.21 9.24
CA PHE A 802 19.07 -1.61 9.92
C PHE A 802 19.48 -0.24 9.41
N SER A 803 19.79 0.66 10.36
CA SER A 803 20.85 1.65 10.20
C SER A 803 22.20 1.02 10.58
N ALA A 804 23.31 1.53 10.03
CA ALA A 804 24.64 0.96 10.23
C ALA A 804 25.07 0.83 11.71
N ALA A 805 24.49 1.65 12.59
CA ALA A 805 24.75 1.71 14.02
C ALA A 805 24.39 0.43 14.80
N GLN A 806 23.49 -0.41 14.28
CA GLN A 806 22.88 -1.52 15.03
C GLN A 806 23.20 -2.91 14.44
N THR A 807 24.05 -2.94 13.42
CA THR A 807 24.30 -4.13 12.60
C THR A 807 24.97 -5.28 13.39
N PRO A 808 24.58 -6.56 13.25
CA PRO A 808 25.03 -7.61 14.16
C PRO A 808 26.43 -8.08 13.79
N TYR A 809 27.37 -7.84 14.69
CA TYR A 809 28.67 -8.50 14.70
C TYR A 809 28.49 -9.93 15.24
N PRO A 810 28.89 -11.01 14.52
CA PRO A 810 28.74 -12.39 14.98
C PRO A 810 29.52 -12.73 16.25
N GLY A 811 30.55 -11.93 16.59
CA GLY A 811 31.39 -12.18 17.75
C GLY A 811 32.10 -13.55 17.68
N SER A 812 32.28 -14.17 18.84
CA SER A 812 33.02 -15.43 18.98
C SER A 812 32.46 -16.62 18.19
N THR A 813 31.23 -16.56 17.67
CA THR A 813 30.69 -17.59 16.75
C THR A 813 31.46 -17.67 15.43
N PHE A 814 32.11 -16.58 15.00
CA PHE A 814 32.90 -16.51 13.76
C PHE A 814 34.26 -17.23 13.87
N LYS A 815 34.74 -17.55 15.09
CA LYS A 815 36.06 -18.17 15.33
C LYS A 815 36.26 -19.48 14.56
N LEU A 816 35.19 -20.22 14.27
CA LEU A 816 35.28 -21.48 13.54
C LEU A 816 35.66 -21.27 12.05
N VAL A 817 35.32 -20.13 11.45
CA VAL A 817 35.80 -19.72 10.11
C VAL A 817 37.33 -19.60 10.10
N VAL A 818 37.90 -19.08 11.20
CA VAL A 818 39.35 -18.93 11.39
C VAL A 818 40.02 -20.28 11.66
N ALA A 819 39.39 -21.14 12.46
CA ALA A 819 39.88 -22.49 12.74
C ALA A 819 39.92 -23.35 11.46
N VAL A 820 38.88 -23.27 10.60
CA VAL A 820 38.88 -23.89 9.27
C VAL A 820 40.03 -23.39 8.41
N GLU A 821 40.28 -22.08 8.34
CA GLU A 821 41.38 -21.55 7.51
C GLU A 821 42.76 -21.94 8.06
N ALA A 822 42.92 -22.05 9.39
CA ALA A 822 44.13 -22.57 10.01
C ALA A 822 44.39 -24.04 9.63
N LEU A 823 43.39 -24.90 9.81
CA LEU A 823 43.47 -26.33 9.50
C LEU A 823 43.59 -26.60 7.99
N ALA A 824 43.16 -25.66 7.14
CA ALA A 824 43.41 -25.69 5.69
C ALA A 824 44.88 -25.44 5.31
N GLN A 825 45.64 -24.74 6.16
CA GLN A 825 47.06 -24.41 5.92
C GLN A 825 48.02 -25.36 6.64
N ASP A 826 47.70 -25.77 7.88
CA ASP A 826 48.46 -26.74 8.66
C ASP A 826 47.56 -27.43 9.70
N ALA A 827 47.37 -28.75 9.57
CA ALA A 827 46.60 -29.55 10.53
C ALA A 827 47.23 -29.55 11.94
N GLY A 828 48.55 -29.30 12.04
CA GLY A 828 49.28 -29.14 13.30
C GLY A 828 48.77 -28.00 14.18
N TRP A 829 48.04 -27.02 13.61
CA TRP A 829 47.37 -25.98 14.40
C TRP A 829 46.39 -26.53 15.45
N TRP A 830 45.80 -27.71 15.23
CA TRP A 830 44.82 -28.30 16.15
C TRP A 830 45.35 -28.46 17.58
N THR A 831 46.53 -29.07 17.71
CA THR A 831 47.19 -29.34 18.99
C THR A 831 48.16 -28.23 19.42
N ARG A 832 48.50 -27.31 18.52
CA ARG A 832 49.53 -26.28 18.75
C ARG A 832 49.14 -25.34 19.90
N PRO A 833 49.94 -25.30 20.99
CA PRO A 833 49.67 -24.41 22.12
C PRO A 833 50.05 -22.96 21.79
N LEU A 834 49.19 -22.01 22.18
CA LEU A 834 49.51 -20.58 22.22
C LEU A 834 49.22 -20.04 23.62
N ARG A 835 49.95 -18.99 24.05
CA ARG A 835 49.81 -18.42 25.39
C ARG A 835 48.89 -17.21 25.42
N CYS A 836 47.81 -17.32 26.21
CA CYS A 836 46.89 -16.26 26.58
C CYS A 836 47.35 -15.59 27.89
N GLU A 837 47.58 -14.28 27.83
CA GLU A 837 48.00 -13.46 28.98
C GLU A 837 46.92 -12.42 29.34
N GLY A 838 45.65 -12.74 29.05
CA GLY A 838 44.50 -11.82 29.19
C GLY A 838 44.44 -10.71 28.14
N GLN A 839 45.58 -10.33 27.56
CA GLN A 839 45.70 -9.32 26.50
C GLN A 839 46.73 -9.71 25.45
N TYR A 840 46.69 -9.05 24.29
CA TYR A 840 47.68 -9.15 23.22
C TYR A 840 47.65 -7.89 22.35
N GLN A 841 48.82 -7.35 22.00
CA GLN A 841 48.96 -6.16 21.16
C GLN A 841 49.54 -6.58 19.79
N PRO A 842 48.73 -6.58 18.70
CA PRO A 842 49.22 -6.86 17.35
C PRO A 842 50.29 -5.84 16.93
N ALA A 843 51.24 -6.25 16.07
CA ALA A 843 52.33 -5.35 15.70
C ALA A 843 51.80 -4.11 14.94
N GLY A 844 52.08 -2.92 15.48
CA GLY A 844 51.60 -1.64 14.98
C GLY A 844 50.24 -1.18 15.52
N ALA A 845 49.55 -1.97 16.34
CA ALA A 845 48.29 -1.55 16.97
C ALA A 845 48.52 -0.52 18.10
N ALA A 846 47.72 0.54 18.12
CA ALA A 846 47.85 1.63 19.10
C ALA A 846 47.45 1.26 20.54
N ARG A 847 46.73 0.15 20.74
CA ARG A 847 46.30 -0.38 22.04
C ARG A 847 46.34 -1.92 22.01
N ALA A 848 46.50 -2.54 23.19
CA ALA A 848 46.30 -3.98 23.34
C ALA A 848 44.82 -4.36 23.19
N LEU A 849 44.58 -5.53 22.60
CA LEU A 849 43.27 -6.19 22.50
C LEU A 849 43.09 -7.14 23.69
N LEU A 850 41.87 -7.31 24.16
CA LEU A 850 41.55 -8.01 25.41
C LEU A 850 40.90 -9.38 25.21
N CYS A 851 41.08 -10.25 26.19
CA CYS A 851 40.36 -11.50 26.38
C CYS A 851 39.45 -11.37 27.61
N GLU A 852 38.38 -12.17 27.66
CA GLU A 852 37.49 -12.27 28.83
C GLU A 852 38.21 -12.89 30.06
N GLY A 853 39.37 -13.53 29.89
CA GLY A 853 40.16 -14.12 30.98
C GLY A 853 41.59 -14.52 30.60
N VAL A 854 42.39 -14.93 31.60
CA VAL A 854 43.80 -15.37 31.43
C VAL A 854 43.84 -16.91 31.31
N HIS A 855 43.83 -17.42 30.07
CA HIS A 855 43.65 -18.85 29.79
C HIS A 855 44.95 -19.68 29.79
N GLY A 856 46.10 -19.09 30.18
CA GLY A 856 47.37 -19.82 30.24
C GLY A 856 47.88 -20.26 28.86
N SER A 857 48.34 -21.51 28.74
CA SER A 857 48.84 -22.09 27.48
C SER A 857 47.87 -23.17 27.02
N LEU A 858 47.18 -22.94 25.88
CA LEU A 858 46.08 -23.78 25.42
C LEU A 858 46.13 -24.07 23.92
N SER A 859 45.56 -25.20 23.50
CA SER A 859 45.43 -25.65 22.10
C SER A 859 44.22 -25.02 21.40
N MET A 860 44.04 -25.27 20.10
CA MET A 860 42.88 -24.77 19.36
C MET A 860 41.55 -25.29 19.93
N ARG A 861 41.49 -26.57 20.31
CA ARG A 861 40.31 -27.19 20.94
C ARG A 861 39.85 -26.42 22.18
N ALA A 862 40.74 -26.27 23.17
CA ALA A 862 40.46 -25.53 24.40
C ALA A 862 40.23 -24.02 24.14
N ALA A 863 40.81 -23.45 23.08
CA ALA A 863 40.55 -22.07 22.68
C ALA A 863 39.16 -21.86 22.05
N ILE A 864 38.57 -22.89 21.47
CA ILE A 864 37.16 -22.90 21.03
C ILE A 864 36.25 -23.06 22.26
N GLU A 865 36.50 -24.07 23.09
CA GLU A 865 35.80 -24.38 24.34
C GLU A 865 35.64 -23.15 25.26
N HIS A 866 36.76 -22.56 25.68
CA HIS A 866 36.82 -21.36 26.51
C HIS A 866 36.80 -20.04 25.71
N SER A 867 36.47 -20.08 24.40
CA SER A 867 36.28 -18.88 23.58
C SER A 867 37.48 -17.90 23.55
N CYS A 868 38.72 -18.38 23.71
CA CYS A 868 39.89 -17.52 23.99
C CYS A 868 40.26 -16.55 22.84
N ASN A 869 39.96 -15.26 23.00
CA ASN A 869 40.29 -14.20 22.02
C ASN A 869 41.78 -14.16 21.66
N VAL A 870 42.69 -14.25 22.64
CA VAL A 870 44.15 -14.09 22.39
C VAL A 870 44.73 -15.23 21.54
N TYR A 871 44.18 -16.45 21.63
CA TYR A 871 44.54 -17.54 20.71
C TYR A 871 44.22 -17.14 19.27
N PHE A 872 42.97 -16.70 19.02
CA PHE A 872 42.50 -16.30 17.70
C PHE A 872 43.15 -15.02 17.17
N TYR A 873 43.54 -14.06 18.03
CA TYR A 873 44.32 -12.89 17.60
C TYR A 873 45.72 -13.29 17.08
N ARG A 874 46.46 -14.11 17.84
CA ARG A 874 47.80 -14.60 17.44
C ARG A 874 47.73 -15.45 16.17
N LEU A 875 46.69 -16.28 16.05
CA LEU A 875 46.40 -17.05 14.85
C LEU A 875 46.12 -16.14 13.65
N ALA A 876 45.31 -15.08 13.83
CA ALA A 876 44.95 -14.14 12.78
C ALA A 876 46.11 -13.24 12.30
N GLU A 877 47.05 -12.86 13.17
CA GLU A 877 48.30 -12.20 12.73
C GLU A 877 49.15 -13.14 11.86
N THR A 878 49.05 -14.46 12.08
CA THR A 878 49.79 -15.47 11.30
C THR A 878 49.12 -15.79 9.96
N LEU A 879 47.79 -15.95 9.92
CA LEU A 879 47.03 -16.25 8.69
C LEU A 879 46.85 -15.03 7.78
N GLY A 880 46.74 -13.83 8.36
CA GLY A 880 46.52 -12.57 7.66
C GLY A 880 45.08 -12.33 7.19
N TYR A 881 44.66 -11.07 7.17
CA TYR A 881 43.28 -10.66 6.87
C TYR A 881 42.73 -11.26 5.57
N GLY A 882 43.51 -11.21 4.48
CA GLY A 882 43.07 -11.67 3.16
C GLY A 882 42.83 -13.19 3.06
N ALA A 883 43.41 -14.01 3.94
CA ALA A 883 43.07 -15.43 4.02
C ALA A 883 41.69 -15.62 4.66
N LEU A 884 41.47 -14.96 5.80
CA LEU A 884 40.20 -14.99 6.52
C LEU A 884 39.04 -14.41 5.68
N GLU A 885 39.27 -13.32 4.95
CA GLU A 885 38.29 -12.73 4.05
C GLU A 885 37.90 -13.71 2.92
N ARG A 886 38.89 -14.34 2.25
CA ARG A 886 38.61 -15.33 1.19
C ARG A 886 37.82 -16.52 1.74
N ARG A 887 38.20 -17.04 2.92
CA ARG A 887 37.46 -18.13 3.59
C ARG A 887 36.02 -17.73 3.90
N ALA A 888 35.81 -16.53 4.44
CA ALA A 888 34.49 -16.02 4.75
C ALA A 888 33.63 -15.82 3.48
N ARG A 889 34.19 -15.28 2.39
CA ARG A 889 33.48 -15.16 1.10
C ARG A 889 33.08 -16.51 0.50
N LEU A 890 33.94 -17.55 0.61
CA LEU A 890 33.60 -18.91 0.19
C LEU A 890 32.42 -19.50 1.01
N LEU A 891 32.22 -19.01 2.23
CA LEU A 891 31.10 -19.35 3.12
C LEU A 891 29.94 -18.34 3.03
N GLY A 892 29.90 -17.54 1.96
CA GLY A 892 28.83 -16.59 1.65
C GLY A 892 28.87 -15.25 2.37
N PHE A 893 29.79 -15.00 3.32
CA PHE A 893 29.88 -13.70 3.98
C PHE A 893 30.23 -12.60 2.97
N GLY A 894 29.53 -11.47 3.03
CA GLY A 894 29.58 -10.44 1.98
C GLY A 894 28.47 -10.54 0.92
N GLN A 895 27.55 -11.51 1.03
CA GLN A 895 26.45 -11.73 0.09
C GLN A 895 25.14 -12.13 0.82
N PRO A 896 23.95 -11.80 0.26
CA PRO A 896 22.64 -12.25 0.79
C PRO A 896 22.53 -13.78 0.93
N CYS A 897 21.61 -14.28 1.77
CA CYS A 897 21.44 -15.72 1.90
C CYS A 897 20.90 -16.42 0.65
N GLY A 898 20.14 -15.71 -0.17
CA GLY A 898 19.38 -16.28 -1.29
C GLY A 898 17.93 -16.67 -0.95
N LEU A 899 17.44 -16.26 0.23
CA LEU A 899 16.05 -16.46 0.67
C LEU A 899 15.06 -15.73 -0.26
N GLU A 900 13.95 -16.36 -0.59
CA GLU A 900 12.98 -15.89 -1.59
C GLU A 900 12.25 -14.60 -1.17
N LEU A 901 12.21 -14.33 0.14
CA LEU A 901 11.69 -13.07 0.67
C LEU A 901 12.61 -11.88 0.42
N THR A 902 13.92 -12.09 0.29
CA THR A 902 14.92 -11.02 0.42
C THR A 902 15.65 -10.72 -0.89
N ALA A 903 15.73 -11.71 -1.78
CA ALA A 903 16.40 -11.63 -3.07
C ALA A 903 15.59 -12.31 -4.19
N ARG A 904 15.72 -11.82 -5.43
CA ARG A 904 15.24 -12.52 -6.63
C ARG A 904 16.43 -13.08 -7.43
N PRO A 905 16.36 -14.32 -7.96
CA PRO A 905 17.38 -14.87 -8.86
C PRO A 905 17.47 -14.08 -10.17
N ARG A 906 18.68 -13.88 -10.69
CA ARG A 906 18.94 -13.28 -12.01
C ARG A 906 20.14 -13.95 -12.68
N ALA A 907 20.25 -13.83 -14.00
CA ALA A 907 21.43 -14.30 -14.73
C ALA A 907 22.69 -13.59 -14.22
N GLY A 908 23.56 -14.34 -13.52
CA GLY A 908 24.80 -13.84 -12.92
C GLY A 908 24.77 -13.61 -11.40
N GLY A 909 23.65 -13.84 -10.71
CA GLY A 909 23.59 -13.78 -9.24
C GLY A 909 22.22 -13.45 -8.66
N PHE A 910 22.19 -13.06 -7.39
CA PHE A 910 20.99 -12.60 -6.69
C PHE A 910 20.93 -11.07 -6.69
N GLU A 911 19.77 -10.51 -7.03
CA GLU A 911 19.54 -9.06 -7.01
C GLU A 911 18.52 -8.71 -5.90
N PRO A 912 18.91 -7.88 -4.92
CA PRO A 912 17.96 -7.28 -3.98
C PRO A 912 16.97 -6.38 -4.74
N SER A 913 15.82 -6.95 -5.11
CA SER A 913 14.77 -6.30 -5.89
C SER A 913 13.38 -6.59 -5.29
N GLY A 914 12.57 -5.54 -5.13
CA GLY A 914 11.24 -5.61 -4.49
C GLY A 914 11.12 -4.83 -3.18
N PRO A 915 9.91 -4.78 -2.57
CA PRO A 915 9.66 -4.03 -1.33
C PRO A 915 10.43 -4.61 -0.13
N ASN A 916 10.53 -5.94 -0.08
CA ASN A 916 11.17 -6.69 1.01
C ASN A 916 12.69 -6.52 1.09
N THR A 917 13.33 -5.77 0.18
CA THR A 917 14.79 -5.59 0.15
C THR A 917 15.37 -4.87 1.35
N LEU A 918 14.55 -4.45 2.33
CA LEU A 918 14.98 -3.98 3.64
C LEU A 918 15.28 -5.12 4.63
N LEU A 919 14.82 -6.35 4.38
CA LEU A 919 14.88 -7.49 5.32
C LEU A 919 16.28 -8.07 5.54
N GLU A 920 17.24 -7.86 4.62
CA GLU A 920 18.64 -8.29 4.76
C GLU A 920 19.64 -7.11 4.67
N ARG A 921 19.17 -5.85 4.67
CA ARG A 921 20.07 -4.69 4.52
C ARG A 921 20.92 -4.45 5.77
N GLY A 922 22.22 -4.30 5.57
CA GLY A 922 23.19 -3.91 6.61
C GLY A 922 23.97 -5.09 7.15
N ALA A 923 23.30 -6.20 7.44
CA ALA A 923 23.96 -7.51 7.55
C ALA A 923 24.60 -7.90 6.21
N PHE A 924 25.33 -9.02 6.22
CA PHE A 924 26.08 -9.51 5.06
C PHE A 924 27.17 -8.54 4.59
N LEU A 925 27.64 -7.63 5.45
CA LEU A 925 28.82 -6.83 5.16
C LEU A 925 30.08 -7.66 5.46
N LEU A 926 30.99 -7.72 4.51
CA LEU A 926 32.37 -8.16 4.74
C LEU A 926 33.31 -7.19 4.04
N ARG A 927 34.09 -6.43 4.83
CA ARG A 927 35.01 -5.42 4.31
C ARG A 927 36.15 -6.10 3.52
N PRO A 928 36.49 -5.63 2.30
CA PRO A 928 37.59 -6.21 1.54
C PRO A 928 38.97 -5.85 2.12
N ALA A 929 39.97 -6.70 1.89
CA ALA A 929 41.34 -6.53 2.40
C ALA A 929 42.01 -5.21 1.96
N GLU A 930 41.61 -4.63 0.83
CA GLU A 930 42.12 -3.34 0.35
C GLU A 930 41.64 -2.14 1.20
N GLU A 931 40.51 -2.27 1.90
CA GLU A 931 40.07 -1.31 2.91
C GLU A 931 40.64 -1.60 4.32
N ALA A 932 41.17 -2.80 4.54
CA ALA A 932 41.64 -3.27 5.85
C ALA A 932 43.02 -2.71 6.21
N ARG A 933 43.03 -1.47 6.73
CA ARG A 933 44.22 -0.84 7.31
C ARG A 933 44.53 -1.47 8.68
N GLU A 934 45.83 -1.66 8.95
CA GLU A 934 46.44 -2.22 10.18
C GLU A 934 46.28 -3.74 10.41
N ARG A 935 47.27 -4.37 11.06
CA ARG A 935 47.23 -5.80 11.46
C ARG A 935 46.09 -6.10 12.45
N ALA A 936 45.68 -5.11 13.24
CA ALA A 936 44.54 -5.22 14.15
C ALA A 936 43.24 -5.57 13.42
N ALA A 937 43.10 -5.24 12.12
CA ALA A 937 41.94 -5.63 11.31
C ALA A 937 41.74 -7.15 11.25
N ALA A 938 42.83 -7.92 11.12
CA ALA A 938 42.77 -9.39 11.10
C ALA A 938 42.31 -9.95 12.46
N CYS A 939 42.79 -9.34 13.55
CA CYS A 939 42.44 -9.74 14.91
C CYS A 939 40.96 -9.45 15.23
N HIS A 940 40.43 -8.29 14.81
CA HIS A 940 39.01 -7.98 14.96
C HIS A 940 38.12 -8.89 14.09
N LEU A 941 38.47 -9.09 12.81
CA LEU A 941 37.75 -10.03 11.94
C LEU A 941 37.71 -11.45 12.53
N ALA A 942 38.83 -11.92 13.09
CA ALA A 942 38.93 -13.28 13.64
C ALA A 942 38.07 -13.55 14.89
N ILE A 943 37.62 -12.50 15.59
CA ILE A 943 36.63 -12.60 16.66
C ILE A 943 35.25 -12.09 16.23
N GLY A 944 34.99 -11.98 14.92
CA GLY A 944 33.69 -11.59 14.38
C GLY A 944 33.29 -10.14 14.65
N GLN A 945 34.26 -9.21 14.69
CA GLN A 945 34.05 -7.79 15.03
C GLN A 945 34.52 -6.82 13.94
N SER A 946 33.88 -5.64 13.87
CA SER A 946 34.25 -4.42 13.10
C SER A 946 34.38 -4.51 11.57
N TYR A 947 34.55 -5.71 11.01
CA TYR A 947 34.88 -5.97 9.60
C TYR A 947 33.93 -6.97 8.93
N VAL A 948 33.10 -7.66 9.71
CA VAL A 948 32.08 -8.62 9.27
C VAL A 948 30.77 -8.38 10.03
N THR A 949 29.64 -8.39 9.34
CA THR A 949 28.28 -8.38 9.93
C THR A 949 27.41 -9.43 9.26
N THR A 950 26.39 -9.93 9.96
CA THR A 950 25.66 -11.13 9.52
C THR A 950 24.26 -11.22 10.15
N SER A 951 23.42 -12.10 9.61
CA SER A 951 22.12 -12.44 10.21
C SER A 951 22.19 -13.79 10.94
N PRO A 952 21.30 -14.06 11.91
CA PRO A 952 21.09 -15.41 12.43
C PRO A 952 20.89 -16.46 11.33
N LEU A 953 20.10 -16.17 10.29
CA LEU A 953 19.92 -17.12 9.17
C LEU A 953 21.24 -17.49 8.49
N HIS A 954 22.15 -16.53 8.31
CA HIS A 954 23.48 -16.80 7.74
C HIS A 954 24.35 -17.65 8.67
N MET A 955 24.23 -17.43 9.99
CA MET A 955 24.96 -18.22 10.98
C MET A 955 24.44 -19.65 11.04
N ALA A 956 23.13 -19.89 10.99
CA ALA A 956 22.56 -21.24 10.91
C ALA A 956 23.10 -21.99 9.67
N ARG A 957 23.23 -21.32 8.51
CA ARG A 957 23.85 -21.90 7.31
C ARG A 957 25.33 -22.26 7.52
N LEU A 958 26.11 -21.42 8.21
CA LEU A 958 27.51 -21.71 8.52
C LEU A 958 27.64 -22.97 9.40
N TYR A 959 26.80 -23.11 10.43
CA TYR A 959 26.84 -24.27 11.32
C TYR A 959 26.28 -25.54 10.64
N GLY A 960 25.29 -25.41 9.75
CA GLY A 960 24.88 -26.49 8.85
C GLY A 960 25.98 -26.97 7.90
N TRP A 961 26.81 -26.05 7.38
CA TRP A 961 28.00 -26.40 6.59
C TRP A 961 29.10 -27.05 7.44
N LEU A 962 29.30 -26.61 8.69
CA LEU A 962 30.23 -27.26 9.62
C LEU A 962 29.80 -28.70 9.96
N ALA A 963 28.49 -28.96 10.03
CA ALA A 963 27.91 -30.27 10.28
C ALA A 963 27.98 -31.22 9.07
N THR A 964 27.64 -30.73 7.87
CA THR A 964 27.35 -31.58 6.69
C THR A 964 28.31 -31.41 5.51
N GLY A 965 29.17 -30.38 5.52
CA GLY A 965 29.92 -29.93 4.35
C GLY A 965 29.10 -29.17 3.30
N LYS A 966 27.76 -29.06 3.47
CA LYS A 966 26.85 -28.37 2.54
C LYS A 966 26.44 -27.00 3.08
N LEU A 967 26.74 -25.96 2.32
CA LEU A 967 26.23 -24.61 2.55
C LEU A 967 24.89 -24.47 1.83
N TRP A 968 23.82 -24.87 2.52
CA TRP A 968 22.45 -24.78 2.03
C TRP A 968 22.05 -23.35 1.64
N THR A 969 21.27 -23.21 0.58
CA THR A 969 20.48 -22.00 0.30
C THR A 969 19.17 -22.15 1.07
N PRO A 970 18.84 -21.22 1.99
CA PRO A 970 17.64 -21.36 2.81
C PRO A 970 16.40 -21.13 1.96
N ARG A 971 15.40 -21.98 2.14
CA ARG A 971 14.16 -22.03 1.36
C ARG A 971 12.97 -21.92 2.30
N LEU A 972 12.20 -20.83 2.19
CA LEU A 972 10.93 -20.67 2.90
C LEU A 972 9.73 -21.18 2.11
N ILE A 973 9.79 -21.14 0.76
CA ILE A 973 8.70 -21.58 -0.10
C ILE A 973 8.94 -23.06 -0.44
N GLN A 974 8.10 -23.95 0.12
CA GLN A 974 8.19 -25.38 -0.13
C GLN A 974 7.44 -25.78 -1.41
N GLU A 975 6.25 -25.21 -1.64
CA GLU A 975 5.43 -25.45 -2.83
C GLU A 975 4.72 -24.16 -3.28
N GLN A 976 4.66 -23.93 -4.59
CA GLN A 976 3.99 -22.79 -5.21
C GLN A 976 3.27 -23.26 -6.48
N ALA A 977 1.97 -22.96 -6.61
CA ALA A 977 1.18 -23.33 -7.80
C ALA A 977 1.19 -24.86 -8.12
N GLY A 978 1.19 -25.71 -7.10
CA GLY A 978 1.28 -27.17 -7.27
C GLY A 978 2.66 -27.71 -7.61
N ALA A 979 3.70 -26.86 -7.66
CA ALA A 979 5.06 -27.23 -7.99
C ALA A 979 5.98 -27.12 -6.75
N PRO A 980 6.70 -28.18 -6.37
CA PRO A 980 7.66 -28.13 -5.27
C PRO A 980 8.90 -27.31 -5.66
N SER A 981 9.35 -26.45 -4.74
CA SER A 981 10.59 -25.69 -4.88
C SER A 981 11.80 -26.60 -4.67
N ALA A 982 12.80 -26.50 -5.56
CA ALA A 982 13.94 -27.40 -5.56
C ALA A 982 14.96 -27.06 -4.45
N PRO A 983 15.44 -28.05 -3.66
CA PRO A 983 16.48 -27.83 -2.67
C PRO A 983 17.83 -27.51 -3.35
N ALA A 984 18.57 -26.55 -2.79
CA ALA A 984 19.82 -26.06 -3.37
C ALA A 984 20.89 -25.80 -2.30
N TYR A 985 22.16 -26.08 -2.63
CA TYR A 985 23.31 -25.85 -1.77
C TYR A 985 24.59 -25.68 -2.60
N SER A 986 25.66 -25.23 -1.95
CA SER A 986 27.04 -25.37 -2.46
C SER A 986 27.89 -26.19 -1.49
N GLU A 987 29.04 -26.69 -1.94
CA GLU A 987 30.00 -27.43 -1.08
C GLU A 987 31.35 -26.68 -0.99
N PRO A 988 31.44 -25.60 -0.18
CA PRO A 988 32.71 -24.94 0.11
C PRO A 988 33.71 -25.93 0.73
N PRO A 989 34.99 -25.94 0.30
CA PRO A 989 35.92 -27.01 0.66
C PRO A 989 36.29 -27.01 2.15
N MET A 990 35.78 -28.02 2.86
CA MET A 990 36.18 -28.39 4.22
C MET A 990 37.55 -29.10 4.20
N PRO A 991 38.52 -28.73 5.06
CA PRO A 991 39.79 -29.44 5.16
C PRO A 991 39.60 -30.87 5.65
N ALA A 992 40.38 -31.81 5.11
CA ALA A 992 40.27 -33.23 5.45
C ALA A 992 40.48 -33.46 6.96
N GLY A 993 39.52 -34.14 7.60
CA GLY A 993 39.52 -34.40 9.04
C GLY A 993 39.14 -33.22 9.94
N ALA A 994 39.06 -31.98 9.44
CA ALA A 994 38.76 -30.81 10.28
C ALA A 994 37.32 -30.82 10.83
N GLY A 995 36.34 -31.34 10.08
CA GLY A 995 34.94 -31.43 10.51
C GLY A 995 34.78 -32.10 11.88
N PRO A 996 35.06 -33.42 12.03
CA PRO A 996 34.91 -34.12 13.32
C PRO A 996 35.65 -33.48 14.50
N LEU A 997 36.81 -32.85 14.25
CA LEU A 997 37.57 -32.13 15.28
C LEU A 997 36.83 -30.88 15.75
N LEU A 998 36.32 -30.06 14.82
CA LEU A 998 35.54 -28.87 15.14
C LEU A 998 34.20 -29.24 15.80
N ILE A 999 33.55 -30.32 15.36
CA ILE A 999 32.32 -30.84 15.99
C ILE A 999 32.59 -31.27 17.44
N GLN A 1000 33.70 -31.96 17.70
CA GLN A 1000 34.09 -32.31 19.07
C GLN A 1000 34.28 -31.05 19.95
N ALA A 1001 35.00 -30.03 19.47
CA ALA A 1001 35.16 -28.79 20.22
C ALA A 1001 33.82 -28.03 20.44
N MET A 1002 32.89 -28.11 19.50
CA MET A 1002 31.54 -27.55 19.66
C MET A 1002 30.67 -28.32 20.66
N GLN A 1003 30.92 -29.62 20.87
CA GLN A 1003 30.33 -30.36 21.99
C GLN A 1003 31.00 -29.99 23.32
N ASP A 1004 32.32 -29.81 23.36
CA ASP A 1004 33.03 -29.39 24.58
C ASP A 1004 32.56 -28.01 25.06
N VAL A 1005 32.29 -27.06 24.14
CA VAL A 1005 31.68 -25.76 24.48
C VAL A 1005 30.39 -25.93 25.30
N VAL A 1006 29.58 -26.93 24.99
CA VAL A 1006 28.28 -27.20 25.65
C VAL A 1006 28.44 -28.05 26.93
N ARG A 1007 29.44 -28.93 27.01
CA ARG A 1007 29.63 -29.83 28.17
C ARG A 1007 30.52 -29.27 29.28
N SER A 1008 31.51 -28.44 28.93
CA SER A 1008 32.53 -27.93 29.88
C SER A 1008 33.02 -26.51 29.58
N GLY A 1009 32.65 -25.95 28.43
CA GLY A 1009 33.06 -24.62 27.99
C GLY A 1009 31.99 -23.54 28.15
N THR A 1010 32.03 -22.57 27.24
CA THR A 1010 31.26 -21.31 27.33
C THR A 1010 29.73 -21.40 27.10
N ALA A 1011 29.14 -22.59 27.06
CA ALA A 1011 27.69 -22.84 27.08
C ALA A 1011 27.29 -23.97 28.06
N ALA A 1012 28.18 -24.33 28.99
CA ALA A 1012 27.93 -25.39 29.96
C ALA A 1012 27.12 -24.86 31.16
N ASP A 1013 25.87 -25.30 31.23
CA ASP A 1013 24.92 -24.98 32.29
C ASP A 1013 24.45 -26.29 32.96
N PRO A 1014 24.68 -26.51 34.27
CA PRO A 1014 24.23 -27.71 34.98
C PRO A 1014 22.73 -27.78 35.26
N GLU A 1015 22.01 -26.66 35.19
CA GLU A 1015 20.56 -26.58 35.43
C GLU A 1015 19.78 -26.61 34.10
N HIS A 1016 20.38 -26.08 33.02
CA HIS A 1016 19.84 -26.06 31.66
C HIS A 1016 20.71 -26.83 30.65
N ASP A 1017 21.08 -28.09 30.97
CA ASP A 1017 22.06 -28.88 30.21
C ASP A 1017 21.62 -29.22 28.77
N LEU A 1018 22.06 -28.41 27.82
CA LEU A 1018 21.87 -28.61 26.39
C LEU A 1018 22.55 -29.87 25.82
N SER A 1019 23.46 -30.52 26.56
CA SER A 1019 24.16 -31.71 26.09
C SER A 1019 23.25 -32.96 26.05
N VAL A 1020 22.14 -32.98 26.79
CA VAL A 1020 21.13 -34.06 26.76
C VAL A 1020 20.35 -34.13 25.44
N PHE A 1021 20.34 -33.04 24.68
CA PHE A 1021 19.76 -32.93 23.33
C PHE A 1021 20.83 -33.09 22.22
N GLY A 1022 22.03 -33.54 22.59
CA GLY A 1022 23.12 -33.77 21.65
C GLY A 1022 23.64 -32.51 20.95
N VAL A 1023 23.46 -31.31 21.52
CA VAL A 1023 23.83 -30.04 20.87
C VAL A 1023 25.34 -29.90 20.67
N ALA A 1024 25.74 -29.48 19.47
CA ALA A 1024 27.07 -28.95 19.18
C ALA A 1024 26.95 -27.49 18.75
N GLY A 1025 27.55 -26.56 19.49
CA GLY A 1025 27.43 -25.13 19.18
C GLY A 1025 28.59 -24.27 19.67
N LYS A 1026 28.45 -22.95 19.47
CA LYS A 1026 29.39 -21.94 19.97
C LYS A 1026 28.67 -20.66 20.36
N THR A 1027 29.03 -20.12 21.52
CA THR A 1027 28.58 -18.79 21.97
C THR A 1027 29.34 -17.64 21.32
N GLY A 1028 28.67 -16.50 21.20
CA GLY A 1028 29.26 -15.21 20.84
C GLY A 1028 28.92 -14.12 21.85
N THR A 1029 29.93 -13.34 22.22
CA THR A 1029 29.81 -12.00 22.80
C THR A 1029 30.07 -10.99 21.69
N ALA A 1030 29.24 -9.95 21.55
CA ALA A 1030 29.51 -8.89 20.57
C ALA A 1030 29.20 -7.48 21.09
N GLN A 1031 30.12 -6.53 20.83
CA GLN A 1031 30.03 -5.17 21.37
C GLN A 1031 29.31 -4.20 20.41
N ALA A 1032 28.21 -3.62 20.88
CA ALA A 1032 27.39 -2.65 20.17
C ALA A 1032 27.88 -1.21 20.45
N LEU A 1033 28.92 -0.78 19.74
CA LEU A 1033 29.60 0.52 19.93
C LEU A 1033 28.68 1.77 19.91
N GLU A 1034 27.48 1.69 19.33
CA GLU A 1034 26.50 2.80 19.32
C GLU A 1034 25.41 2.69 20.40
N ALA A 1035 25.21 1.53 21.05
CA ALA A 1035 24.32 1.41 22.21
C ALA A 1035 24.79 2.33 23.36
N ARG A 1036 26.11 2.52 23.47
CA ARG A 1036 26.80 3.52 24.30
C ARG A 1036 26.34 4.97 24.09
N ARG A 1037 25.75 5.29 22.94
CA ARG A 1037 25.21 6.63 22.60
C ARG A 1037 23.73 6.78 22.94
N SER A 1038 22.97 5.68 22.97
CA SER A 1038 21.55 5.65 23.35
C SER A 1038 21.32 5.33 24.82
N GLY A 1039 22.31 4.76 25.51
CA GLY A 1039 22.19 4.29 26.90
C GLY A 1039 21.70 2.85 27.04
N GLU A 1040 21.60 2.10 25.94
CA GLU A 1040 21.28 0.66 25.97
C GLU A 1040 22.53 -0.17 26.31
N PRO A 1041 22.41 -1.39 26.87
CA PRO A 1041 23.56 -2.24 27.18
C PRO A 1041 24.39 -2.58 25.93
N GLU A 1042 25.71 -2.44 26.03
CA GLU A 1042 26.66 -2.52 24.90
C GLU A 1042 26.90 -3.95 24.37
N VAL A 1043 26.11 -4.98 24.74
CA VAL A 1043 26.40 -6.39 24.45
C VAL A 1043 25.23 -7.11 23.77
N HIS A 1044 25.50 -7.75 22.62
CA HIS A 1044 24.65 -8.79 22.04
C HIS A 1044 25.13 -10.17 22.50
N GLY A 1045 24.21 -11.03 22.95
CA GLY A 1045 24.43 -12.46 23.17
C GLY A 1045 24.11 -13.27 21.92
N TRP A 1046 24.96 -14.22 21.57
CA TRP A 1046 24.77 -15.14 20.45
C TRP A 1046 24.95 -16.59 20.86
N PHE A 1047 24.15 -17.49 20.31
CA PHE A 1047 24.44 -18.93 20.30
C PHE A 1047 24.05 -19.51 18.94
N ALA A 1048 24.95 -20.26 18.31
CA ALA A 1048 24.73 -20.89 17.01
C ALA A 1048 25.39 -22.27 16.97
N GLY A 1049 24.78 -23.21 16.24
CA GLY A 1049 25.14 -24.62 16.34
C GLY A 1049 24.25 -25.51 15.48
N PHE A 1050 24.25 -26.80 15.80
CA PHE A 1050 23.35 -27.78 15.24
C PHE A 1050 23.13 -28.96 16.21
N PHE A 1051 22.09 -29.74 15.93
CA PHE A 1051 21.74 -30.95 16.69
C PHE A 1051 20.90 -31.93 15.83
N PRO A 1052 20.86 -33.22 16.19
CA PRO A 1052 21.82 -33.92 17.06
C PRO A 1052 23.25 -33.86 16.49
N ALA A 1053 24.29 -33.94 17.33
CA ALA A 1053 25.67 -33.73 16.87
C ALA A 1053 26.29 -34.92 16.12
N ASP A 1054 25.73 -36.12 16.25
CA ASP A 1054 26.13 -37.36 15.57
C ASP A 1054 25.30 -37.63 14.30
N ALA A 1055 24.03 -37.24 14.28
CA ALA A 1055 23.15 -37.25 13.12
C ALA A 1055 22.53 -35.85 12.85
N PRO A 1056 23.30 -34.86 12.34
CA PRO A 1056 22.85 -33.48 12.23
C PRO A 1056 21.64 -33.28 11.32
N ARG A 1057 20.50 -32.91 11.92
CA ARG A 1057 19.26 -32.59 11.20
C ARG A 1057 18.95 -31.10 11.19
N TYR A 1058 19.19 -30.40 12.29
CA TYR A 1058 18.85 -28.98 12.40
C TYR A 1058 20.07 -28.13 12.77
N ALA A 1059 20.35 -27.09 11.99
CA ALA A 1059 21.23 -26.01 12.40
C ALA A 1059 20.43 -24.82 12.92
N PHE A 1060 20.95 -24.14 13.93
CA PHE A 1060 20.28 -23.02 14.57
C PHE A 1060 21.19 -21.80 14.73
N ALA A 1061 20.56 -20.64 14.89
CA ALA A 1061 21.22 -19.45 15.41
C ALA A 1061 20.24 -18.56 16.16
N ILE A 1062 20.67 -18.09 17.32
CA ILE A 1062 19.93 -17.21 18.23
C ILE A 1062 20.79 -15.97 18.48
N LEU A 1063 20.17 -14.80 18.35
CA LEU A 1063 20.75 -13.48 18.64
C LEU A 1063 19.86 -12.74 19.63
N CYS A 1064 20.38 -12.47 20.82
CA CYS A 1064 19.76 -11.65 21.86
C CYS A 1064 20.38 -10.24 21.80
N GLU A 1065 19.67 -9.26 21.23
CA GLU A 1065 20.21 -7.92 20.97
C GLU A 1065 20.20 -7.05 22.22
N ASN A 1066 21.34 -6.39 22.50
CA ASN A 1066 21.52 -5.43 23.61
C ASN A 1066 21.11 -5.99 24.98
N ALA A 1067 21.18 -7.32 25.17
CA ALA A 1067 20.80 -8.00 26.40
C ALA A 1067 21.77 -7.70 27.57
N GLY A 1068 22.99 -7.22 27.29
CA GLY A 1068 23.99 -6.88 28.32
C GLY A 1068 24.76 -8.08 28.91
N VAL A 1069 24.22 -9.29 28.74
CA VAL A 1069 24.80 -10.59 29.11
C VAL A 1069 25.45 -11.29 27.91
N HIS A 1070 26.20 -12.38 28.16
CA HIS A 1070 26.81 -13.19 27.11
C HIS A 1070 25.79 -14.17 26.50
N GLY A 1071 26.16 -14.75 25.34
CA GLY A 1071 25.33 -15.77 24.69
C GLY A 1071 25.27 -17.13 25.41
N GLY A 1072 26.04 -17.32 26.50
CA GLY A 1072 25.96 -18.46 27.41
C GLY A 1072 25.13 -18.19 28.67
N ASP A 1073 24.56 -16.98 28.79
CA ASP A 1073 23.70 -16.52 29.88
C ASP A 1073 22.42 -15.87 29.27
N SER A 1074 21.99 -16.37 28.10
CA SER A 1074 20.78 -15.92 27.38
C SER A 1074 20.40 -16.80 26.17
N ALA A 1075 21.25 -16.81 25.14
CA ALA A 1075 20.94 -17.43 23.85
C ALA A 1075 20.99 -18.97 23.87
N ASN A 1076 21.68 -19.55 24.85
CA ASN A 1076 21.57 -20.95 25.27
C ASN A 1076 20.22 -21.24 25.94
N LEU A 1077 19.76 -20.39 26.87
CA LEU A 1077 18.51 -20.58 27.63
C LEU A 1077 17.29 -20.55 26.70
N VAL A 1078 17.30 -19.67 25.69
CA VAL A 1078 16.28 -19.65 24.62
C VAL A 1078 16.26 -20.95 23.81
N LEU A 1079 17.42 -21.57 23.56
CA LEU A 1079 17.45 -22.89 22.91
C LEU A 1079 16.95 -23.99 23.86
N TYR A 1080 17.34 -23.96 25.13
CA TYR A 1080 16.92 -24.94 26.13
C TYR A 1080 15.40 -24.96 26.28
N CYS A 1081 14.79 -23.79 26.47
CA CYS A 1081 13.33 -23.65 26.55
C CYS A 1081 12.63 -24.16 25.28
N PHE A 1082 13.21 -23.92 24.10
CA PHE A 1082 12.68 -24.45 22.84
C PHE A 1082 12.77 -25.97 22.76
N LEU A 1083 13.89 -26.57 23.16
CA LEU A 1083 14.10 -28.02 23.08
C LEU A 1083 13.26 -28.80 24.10
N GLU A 1084 13.10 -28.28 25.31
CA GLU A 1084 12.14 -28.82 26.30
C GLU A 1084 10.69 -28.70 25.79
N ALA A 1085 10.29 -27.53 25.27
CA ALA A 1085 8.92 -27.30 24.79
C ALA A 1085 8.57 -28.07 23.50
N THR A 1086 9.57 -28.56 22.76
CA THR A 1086 9.39 -29.30 21.49
C THR A 1086 9.85 -30.75 21.55
N ASP A 1087 10.03 -31.30 22.76
CA ASP A 1087 10.46 -32.69 22.95
C ASP A 1087 9.51 -33.68 22.25
N GLY A 1088 10.09 -34.60 21.47
CA GLY A 1088 9.37 -35.54 20.62
C GLY A 1088 8.82 -34.98 19.30
N LEU A 1089 8.82 -33.66 19.09
CA LEU A 1089 8.59 -33.05 17.76
C LEU A 1089 9.90 -32.96 16.96
N VAL A 1090 11.01 -32.68 17.64
CA VAL A 1090 12.35 -32.59 17.06
C VAL A 1090 13.19 -33.79 17.52
N PRO A 1091 13.96 -34.47 16.65
CA PRO A 1091 14.76 -35.62 17.06
C PRO A 1091 15.91 -35.23 18.00
N ARG A 1092 16.13 -36.09 19.00
CA ARG A 1092 17.27 -36.11 19.92
C ARG A 1092 18.39 -36.99 19.38
#